data_AF-A0A4Y2C708-F1
#
_entry.id   AF-A0A4Y2C708-F1
#
_cell.length_a   1.000
_cell.length_b   1.000
_cell.length_c   1.000
_cell.angle_alpha   90.00
_cell.angle_beta   90.00
_cell.angle_gamma   90.00
#
_symmetry.space_group_name_H-M   'P 1'
#
loop_
_entity.id
_entity.type
_entity.pdbx_description
1 polymer ?
#
loop_
_entity_poly.entity_id
_entity_poly.type
_entity_poly.pdbx_seq_one_letter_code
_entity_poly.pdbx_strand_id
1 'polypeptide(L)'
;MRKDDEDWSHLMSSNHHKQFIEFKFLGGTPPSRKQLPTDIVLFNDSALLFPYMAHILFALHLIYEDCKLDVSLWNDLSQMCSFLSELARELRQYKYLDHYWQDFPEQFASVNKTFIIPDGDIQKIHYSSFFSAVPSIYKCIKECLTFDVVEPFPYIPNVTKMLHGIVLVYALLTSIEKPVSSIKDYLSQISGLGVKEEEAISDSLLSSCYTISSNPKKAAVFLITKLGFTIKDINSLPIGLALPIKDALLNCWHEPSGLWTKDVFDLIGRRDLSSLQSSEKNKILPQPTKSKQDHGKSSVAKDNFEDGLHHLDLEVLRLRFGQDHRVHDVFQMLQSSKPVQIALVQRPEVSDHEFIEEQERHLYNLCIRTMAATVGRGMFTLRAYNPVVTETLPIPKLCLTGRAPPRNTTVDLSHIDVPPNMNMWPLFHNGVAAGLSISLNASKIDSTWMVYNKPRSISNDTPTEHAGFLMALGLNGHLSRLSTLSIHDYLCKGHELISVGILLGVSAAKRGTMDLSATKLLSIHIEALLPPTSTELDVAPAVQVAAVMGLGLLYQGSGHHHMAEVLLGEIGRPPGPEMEHSIDRESYSLAAGLALGLITLGKGKEMSGVADFPMADQLYHYMVGGHKRPLTGIHKEKHKSPSYQIREGDNVNVDVTSPGATLALGMMFFDTDNQAIAEWMTAPDTQFLLDMVRPDFLLLRTISKGLILWSSIHPSMKWVESHLPEIVSKHAFQRGITHADVDYETMSQAYCNIIAGGCFCVGLKFAGSANAEAFETLMYYAKHFLSLSRKHVGEQAGRSTIETCLNVVVLSLAMVMAGTGDLDVIRICRHLRSRISQAASYVLYGSHMVTHMALGLLFLGGGRFTLSTSPLSIGALVCAFFPKFPQHSNDNRYHLQAFYHLYVLAVEPCLIIPRLIDSNKPVYVNIKVKFKDTLFYQNAEFTVKAPCILPELKFLKQVIIEDSRYWPIVFDCDENWDVLCNLLENGGTLHVMQSAGCLPYSEDPQGFRSLLAQSYIWNNVHAWNIKNVQISNFSSDPVALKFASCFLAPAATSEQEKEWQQKMCGFLFECASLEKMEALPICVTMIQMSKIINFTYHTFDLWQIKMVSAYEKWIRRYSSHYNDTLMLLRPDFGLSISSSIERSAKQAVKGMKNYLLQYISQNWTPGERSLPDYPSALVGFLLMHDLQGVNSSNLQSPGDISLPSLFNHLRNFNLSVSSIMSILSVLSS
;
A
#
# COMPACT_ATOMS: atom_id res chain seq x y z
N MET A 1 -68.06 17.21 -34.59
CA MET A 1 -67.28 16.63 -33.47
C MET A 1 -68.25 15.94 -32.51
N ARG A 2 -68.78 14.77 -32.87
CA ARG A 2 -69.72 13.96 -32.03
C ARG A 2 -69.44 12.45 -32.13
N LYS A 3 -68.23 12.07 -32.58
CA LYS A 3 -67.74 10.68 -32.56
C LYS A 3 -66.62 10.46 -31.53
N ASP A 4 -66.23 11.49 -30.79
CA ASP A 4 -65.04 11.46 -29.90
C ASP A 4 -65.38 11.21 -28.41
N ASP A 5 -66.66 11.22 -28.02
CA ASP A 5 -67.07 10.98 -26.62
C ASP A 5 -67.05 9.49 -26.24
N GLU A 6 -67.24 8.57 -27.20
CA GLU A 6 -67.17 7.13 -26.94
C GLU A 6 -65.73 6.70 -26.68
N ASP A 7 -64.76 7.17 -27.47
CA ASP A 7 -63.33 6.91 -27.24
C ASP A 7 -62.85 7.57 -25.94
N TRP A 8 -63.35 8.76 -25.58
CA TRP A 8 -63.10 9.37 -24.28
C TRP A 8 -63.69 8.53 -23.14
N SER A 9 -64.93 8.04 -23.28
CA SER A 9 -65.55 7.17 -22.28
C SER A 9 -64.86 5.80 -22.18
N HIS A 10 -64.39 5.26 -23.30
CA HIS A 10 -63.60 4.04 -23.37
C HIS A 10 -62.25 4.25 -22.71
N LEU A 11 -61.55 5.36 -22.99
CA LEU A 11 -60.32 5.76 -22.32
C LEU A 11 -60.56 5.89 -20.81
N MET A 12 -61.59 6.62 -20.36
CA MET A 12 -61.95 6.78 -18.95
C MET A 12 -62.29 5.43 -18.27
N SER A 13 -62.82 4.46 -19.01
CA SER A 13 -63.14 3.12 -18.51
C SER A 13 -62.00 2.09 -18.65
N SER A 14 -60.97 2.42 -19.44
CA SER A 14 -59.86 1.52 -19.77
C SER A 14 -58.99 1.23 -18.56
N ASN A 15 -58.42 0.02 -18.52
CA ASN A 15 -57.49 -0.38 -17.47
C ASN A 15 -56.22 0.50 -17.47
N HIS A 16 -55.76 0.94 -18.66
CA HIS A 16 -54.60 1.83 -18.77
C HIS A 16 -54.86 3.20 -18.13
N HIS A 17 -56.07 3.76 -18.26
CA HIS A 17 -56.40 5.04 -17.62
C HIS A 17 -56.60 4.91 -16.11
N LYS A 18 -57.19 3.81 -15.64
CA LYS A 18 -57.28 3.50 -14.21
C LYS A 18 -55.88 3.40 -13.59
N GLN A 19 -54.97 2.67 -14.24
CA GLN A 19 -53.55 2.62 -13.87
C GLN A 19 -52.87 3.98 -13.94
N PHE A 20 -53.19 4.83 -14.91
CA PHE A 20 -52.56 6.16 -15.04
C PHE A 20 -53.05 7.19 -14.00
N ILE A 21 -54.31 7.08 -13.53
CA ILE A 21 -54.83 7.86 -12.41
C ILE A 21 -54.20 7.41 -11.08
N GLU A 22 -53.87 6.11 -10.95
CA GLU A 22 -53.14 5.58 -9.80
C GLU A 22 -51.74 6.22 -9.62
N PHE A 23 -51.16 6.85 -10.66
CA PHE A 23 -49.81 7.42 -10.62
C PHE A 23 -49.71 8.95 -10.35
N LYS A 24 -50.80 9.70 -10.09
CA LYS A 24 -50.76 11.15 -10.33
C LYS A 24 -50.28 12.05 -9.17
N PHE A 25 -49.03 12.47 -9.32
CA PHE A 25 -48.45 13.77 -8.95
C PHE A 25 -49.08 15.01 -9.67
N LEU A 26 -50.18 14.86 -10.41
CA LEU A 26 -50.83 15.94 -11.19
C LEU A 26 -52.33 15.94 -10.93
N GLY A 27 -52.84 16.98 -10.27
CA GLY A 27 -54.22 17.12 -9.77
C GLY A 27 -55.33 17.06 -10.82
N GLY A 28 -55.65 15.86 -11.31
CA GLY A 28 -56.83 15.56 -12.10
C GLY A 28 -57.99 15.05 -11.24
N THR A 29 -59.22 15.36 -11.64
CA THR A 29 -60.46 14.94 -10.96
C THR A 29 -60.66 13.42 -11.01
N PRO A 30 -61.10 12.78 -9.92
CA PRO A 30 -61.37 11.34 -9.90
C PRO A 30 -62.58 10.98 -10.78
N PRO A 31 -62.61 9.80 -11.42
CA PRO A 31 -63.74 9.34 -12.20
C PRO A 31 -64.93 9.01 -11.29
N SER A 32 -66.14 9.38 -11.70
CA SER A 32 -67.39 8.97 -11.06
C SER A 32 -67.57 7.44 -11.20
N ARG A 33 -67.39 6.70 -10.10
CA ARG A 33 -67.64 5.24 -10.02
C ARG A 33 -69.12 4.94 -10.28
N LYS A 34 -69.45 4.23 -11.37
CA LYS A 34 -70.77 3.61 -11.56
C LYS A 34 -70.75 2.20 -10.93
N GLN A 35 -71.68 1.91 -10.04
CA GLN A 35 -71.92 0.59 -9.47
C GLN A 35 -72.39 -0.39 -10.57
N LEU A 36 -71.74 -1.54 -10.68
CA LEU A 36 -72.15 -2.67 -11.54
C LEU A 36 -72.82 -3.76 -10.67
N PRO A 37 -73.72 -4.60 -11.21
CA PRO A 37 -74.43 -5.63 -10.45
C PRO A 37 -73.51 -6.72 -9.88
N THR A 38 -73.87 -7.25 -8.71
CA THR A 38 -73.19 -8.35 -8.02
C THR A 38 -73.66 -9.72 -8.53
N ASP A 39 -72.80 -10.49 -9.19
CA ASP A 39 -73.06 -11.88 -9.58
C ASP A 39 -72.47 -12.86 -8.55
N ILE A 40 -73.29 -13.82 -8.09
CA ILE A 40 -72.89 -14.90 -7.18
C ILE A 40 -72.48 -16.12 -8.02
N VAL A 41 -71.27 -16.65 -7.81
CA VAL A 41 -70.72 -17.80 -8.55
C VAL A 41 -70.48 -18.97 -7.57
N LEU A 42 -70.87 -20.19 -7.95
CA LEU A 42 -70.75 -21.42 -7.14
C LEU A 42 -69.33 -22.02 -7.23
N PHE A 43 -68.81 -22.52 -6.10
CA PHE A 43 -67.44 -23.07 -5.94
C PHE A 43 -67.34 -24.54 -6.38
N ASN A 44 -66.16 -25.02 -6.79
CA ASN A 44 -65.93 -26.41 -7.21
C ASN A 44 -65.08 -27.18 -6.18
N ASP A 45 -65.74 -28.01 -5.36
CA ASP A 45 -65.12 -28.74 -4.25
C ASP A 45 -64.27 -29.96 -4.68
N SER A 46 -64.27 -30.31 -5.97
CA SER A 46 -63.57 -31.48 -6.52
C SER A 46 -62.14 -31.19 -7.01
N ALA A 47 -61.67 -29.95 -6.87
CA ALA A 47 -60.35 -29.53 -7.35
C ALA A 47 -59.20 -30.06 -6.47
N LEU A 48 -58.08 -30.44 -7.11
CA LEU A 48 -56.91 -31.05 -6.47
C LEU A 48 -56.32 -30.23 -5.31
N LEU A 49 -56.34 -28.89 -5.43
CA LEU A 49 -55.73 -27.97 -4.46
C LEU A 49 -56.70 -27.48 -3.37
N PHE A 50 -57.97 -27.86 -3.44
CA PHE A 50 -59.00 -27.43 -2.49
C PHE A 50 -58.67 -27.76 -1.02
N PRO A 51 -58.20 -28.99 -0.67
CA PRO A 51 -57.84 -29.32 0.71
C PRO A 51 -56.64 -28.53 1.26
N TYR A 52 -55.80 -27.98 0.37
CA TYR A 52 -54.56 -27.26 0.71
C TYR A 52 -54.70 -25.74 0.59
N MET A 53 -55.90 -25.20 0.36
CA MET A 53 -56.13 -23.77 0.14
C MET A 53 -55.62 -22.88 1.29
N ALA A 54 -55.74 -23.33 2.56
CA ALA A 54 -55.18 -22.63 3.72
C ALA A 54 -53.64 -22.62 3.73
N HIS A 55 -52.99 -23.69 3.26
CA HIS A 55 -51.53 -23.77 3.13
C HIS A 55 -51.03 -22.87 2.00
N ILE A 56 -51.78 -22.78 0.89
CA ILE A 56 -51.49 -21.89 -0.23
C ILE A 56 -51.59 -20.43 0.22
N LEU A 57 -52.64 -20.06 0.95
CA LEU A 57 -52.79 -18.72 1.52
C LEU A 57 -51.58 -18.38 2.40
N PHE A 58 -51.19 -19.28 3.30
CA PHE A 58 -50.08 -19.05 4.23
C PHE A 58 -48.72 -18.95 3.52
N ALA A 59 -48.42 -19.85 2.58
CA ALA A 59 -47.16 -19.83 1.84
C ALA A 59 -47.05 -18.58 0.95
N LEU A 60 -48.12 -18.20 0.24
CA LEU A 60 -48.14 -16.97 -0.54
C LEU A 60 -48.09 -15.73 0.35
N HIS A 61 -48.69 -15.77 1.55
CA HIS A 61 -48.56 -14.69 2.51
C HIS A 61 -47.11 -14.49 2.99
N LEU A 62 -46.36 -15.57 3.23
CA LEU A 62 -44.92 -15.44 3.57
C LEU A 62 -44.11 -14.87 2.41
N ILE A 63 -44.44 -15.22 1.16
CA ILE A 63 -43.85 -14.61 -0.03
C ILE A 63 -44.23 -13.13 -0.13
N TYR A 64 -45.47 -12.77 0.19
CA TYR A 64 -45.93 -11.38 0.26
C TYR A 64 -45.13 -10.57 1.27
N GLU A 65 -44.89 -11.12 2.47
CA GLU A 65 -44.05 -10.47 3.50
C GLU A 65 -42.55 -10.41 3.12
N ASP A 66 -42.01 -11.40 2.39
CA ASP A 66 -40.63 -11.35 1.86
C ASP A 66 -40.50 -10.27 0.76
N CYS A 67 -41.48 -10.19 -0.16
CA CYS A 67 -41.53 -9.16 -1.21
C CYS A 67 -41.71 -7.74 -0.67
N LYS A 68 -42.31 -7.55 0.52
CA LYS A 68 -42.36 -6.22 1.19
C LYS A 68 -40.98 -5.64 1.47
N LEU A 69 -39.99 -6.50 1.67
CA LEU A 69 -38.61 -6.12 1.97
C LEU A 69 -37.87 -5.54 0.76
N ASP A 70 -38.42 -5.62 -0.45
CA ASP A 70 -37.83 -5.03 -1.65
C ASP A 70 -38.76 -3.95 -2.22
N VAL A 71 -38.29 -2.70 -2.22
CA VAL A 71 -39.04 -1.55 -2.72
C VAL A 71 -39.36 -1.69 -4.22
N SER A 72 -38.55 -2.41 -4.98
CA SER A 72 -38.78 -2.61 -6.42
C SER A 72 -40.04 -3.43 -6.72
N LEU A 73 -40.47 -4.27 -5.78
CA LEU A 73 -41.63 -5.17 -5.91
C LEU A 73 -42.94 -4.55 -5.41
N TRP A 74 -42.91 -3.35 -4.81
CA TRP A 74 -44.10 -2.73 -4.19
C TRP A 74 -45.27 -2.51 -5.17
N ASN A 75 -44.97 -2.25 -6.45
CA ASN A 75 -46.02 -2.10 -7.46
C ASN A 75 -46.74 -3.42 -7.74
N ASP A 76 -46.02 -4.54 -7.73
CA ASP A 76 -46.55 -5.87 -8.03
C ASP A 76 -47.29 -6.47 -6.82
N LEU A 77 -46.93 -6.05 -5.60
CA LEU A 77 -47.63 -6.41 -4.35
C LEU A 77 -49.11 -6.01 -4.38
N SER A 78 -49.46 -4.95 -5.11
CA SER A 78 -50.85 -4.51 -5.28
C SER A 78 -51.71 -5.62 -5.92
N GLN A 79 -51.19 -6.32 -6.93
CA GLN A 79 -51.92 -7.41 -7.61
C GLN A 79 -51.98 -8.65 -6.72
N MET A 80 -50.88 -8.97 -6.04
CA MET A 80 -50.81 -10.10 -5.12
C MET A 80 -51.76 -9.92 -3.93
N CYS A 81 -51.83 -8.71 -3.38
CA CYS A 81 -52.75 -8.34 -2.30
C CYS A 81 -54.22 -8.55 -2.71
N SER A 82 -54.60 -8.13 -3.92
CA SER A 82 -55.96 -8.35 -4.42
C SER A 82 -56.35 -9.83 -4.43
N PHE A 83 -55.45 -10.70 -4.92
CA PHE A 83 -55.65 -12.15 -4.93
C PHE A 83 -55.68 -12.77 -3.52
N LEU A 84 -54.75 -12.35 -2.65
CA LEU A 84 -54.69 -12.82 -1.26
C LEU A 84 -55.91 -12.38 -0.45
N SER A 85 -56.44 -11.19 -0.72
CA SER A 85 -57.66 -10.67 -0.10
C SER A 85 -58.89 -11.46 -0.53
N GLU A 86 -58.97 -11.87 -1.80
CA GLU A 86 -60.03 -12.75 -2.29
C GLU A 86 -59.97 -14.12 -1.59
N LEU A 87 -58.79 -14.74 -1.54
CA LEU A 87 -58.58 -16.02 -0.84
C LEU A 87 -58.87 -15.93 0.66
N ALA A 88 -58.41 -14.87 1.34
CA ALA A 88 -58.65 -14.67 2.77
C ALA A 88 -60.13 -14.45 3.08
N ARG A 89 -60.86 -13.77 2.19
CA ARG A 89 -62.32 -13.57 2.30
C ARG A 89 -63.08 -14.88 2.11
N GLU A 90 -62.67 -15.70 1.15
CA GLU A 90 -63.26 -17.02 0.90
C GLU A 90 -63.06 -17.98 2.08
N LEU A 91 -61.88 -17.93 2.71
CA LEU A 91 -61.52 -18.73 3.90
C LEU A 91 -62.03 -18.13 5.24
N ARG A 92 -62.79 -17.01 5.20
CA ARG A 92 -63.31 -16.26 6.36
C ARG A 92 -62.24 -15.83 7.37
N GLN A 93 -61.04 -15.51 6.88
CA GLN A 93 -59.90 -15.07 7.71
C GLN A 93 -59.85 -13.55 7.84
N TYR A 94 -60.70 -13.01 8.71
CA TYR A 94 -60.86 -11.55 8.88
C TYR A 94 -59.59 -10.83 9.36
N LYS A 95 -58.70 -11.50 10.11
CA LYS A 95 -57.41 -10.92 10.53
C LYS A 95 -56.45 -10.69 9.36
N TYR A 96 -56.43 -11.60 8.38
CA TYR A 96 -55.64 -11.43 7.16
C TYR A 96 -56.22 -10.32 6.27
N LEU A 97 -57.56 -10.21 6.22
CA LEU A 97 -58.23 -9.11 5.51
C LEU A 97 -57.91 -7.74 6.11
N ASP A 98 -57.94 -7.60 7.43
CA ASP A 98 -57.58 -6.36 8.12
C ASP A 98 -56.12 -5.99 7.85
N HIS A 99 -55.21 -6.97 7.86
CA HIS A 99 -53.80 -6.76 7.53
C HIS A 99 -53.60 -6.24 6.10
N TYR A 100 -54.23 -6.90 5.10
CA TYR A 100 -54.13 -6.47 3.71
C TYR A 100 -54.79 -5.12 3.44
N TRP A 101 -55.90 -4.81 4.12
CA TRP A 101 -56.54 -3.49 4.03
C TRP A 101 -55.69 -2.38 4.65
N GLN A 102 -54.99 -2.69 5.74
CA GLN A 102 -54.04 -1.76 6.33
C GLN A 102 -52.89 -1.44 5.37
N ASP A 103 -52.44 -2.40 4.56
CA ASP A 103 -51.39 -2.18 3.57
C ASP A 103 -51.91 -1.43 2.32
N PHE A 104 -53.06 -1.83 1.76
CA PHE A 104 -53.64 -1.29 0.51
C PHE A 104 -55.15 -0.96 0.65
N PRO A 105 -55.51 0.25 1.13
CA PRO A 105 -56.90 0.57 1.45
C PRO A 105 -57.85 0.72 0.24
N GLU A 106 -57.38 1.19 -0.91
CA GLU A 106 -58.25 1.47 -2.07
C GLU A 106 -58.72 0.21 -2.82
N GLN A 107 -58.02 -0.91 -2.68
CA GLN A 107 -58.32 -2.15 -3.42
C GLN A 107 -59.61 -2.83 -2.92
N PHE A 108 -59.95 -2.63 -1.65
CA PHE A 108 -61.12 -3.24 -1.02
C PHE A 108 -62.43 -2.57 -1.42
N ALA A 109 -62.39 -1.35 -1.96
CA ALA A 109 -63.57 -0.58 -2.36
C ALA A 109 -64.19 -1.04 -3.70
N SER A 110 -63.66 -2.10 -4.34
CA SER A 110 -63.95 -2.43 -5.75
C SER A 110 -64.35 -3.90 -6.05
N VAL A 111 -64.69 -4.73 -5.05
CA VAL A 111 -64.89 -6.17 -5.29
C VAL A 111 -66.37 -6.55 -5.45
N ASN A 112 -66.80 -6.73 -6.70
CA ASN A 112 -68.20 -7.01 -7.09
C ASN A 112 -68.63 -8.50 -7.02
N LYS A 113 -67.73 -9.44 -6.70
CA LYS A 113 -68.03 -10.88 -6.67
C LYS A 113 -67.88 -11.42 -5.26
N THR A 114 -68.90 -12.10 -4.73
CA THR A 114 -68.85 -12.80 -3.44
C THR A 114 -68.93 -14.30 -3.70
N PHE A 115 -67.82 -15.00 -3.53
CA PHE A 115 -67.78 -16.46 -3.49
C PHE A 115 -68.05 -16.91 -2.05
N ILE A 116 -69.03 -17.78 -1.83
CA ILE A 116 -69.38 -18.28 -0.50
C ILE A 116 -69.17 -19.78 -0.49
N ILE A 117 -68.20 -20.25 0.29
CA ILE A 117 -68.05 -21.67 0.61
C ILE A 117 -69.13 -22.04 1.65
N PRO A 118 -69.95 -23.08 1.42
CA PRO A 118 -70.91 -23.58 2.39
C PRO A 118 -70.22 -24.07 3.67
N ASP A 119 -70.86 -23.91 4.84
CA ASP A 119 -70.28 -24.25 6.15
C ASP A 119 -69.82 -25.72 6.28
N GLY A 120 -70.39 -26.63 5.48
CA GLY A 120 -70.01 -28.05 5.44
C GLY A 120 -68.71 -28.36 4.70
N ASP A 121 -68.30 -27.52 3.74
CA ASP A 121 -67.11 -27.75 2.90
C ASP A 121 -65.84 -27.11 3.46
N ILE A 122 -65.99 -26.14 4.36
CA ILE A 122 -64.88 -25.52 5.12
C ILE A 122 -64.17 -26.57 6.00
N GLN A 123 -64.88 -27.60 6.47
CA GLN A 123 -64.33 -28.69 7.29
C GLN A 123 -63.41 -29.65 6.51
N LYS A 124 -63.47 -29.64 5.17
CA LYS A 124 -62.60 -30.45 4.30
C LYS A 124 -61.21 -29.84 4.08
N ILE A 125 -60.99 -28.62 4.55
CA ILE A 125 -59.74 -27.86 4.40
C ILE A 125 -58.80 -28.18 5.57
N HIS A 126 -57.54 -28.49 5.27
CA HIS A 126 -56.53 -28.77 6.29
C HIS A 126 -55.93 -27.46 6.85
N TYR A 127 -56.16 -27.21 8.13
CA TYR A 127 -55.50 -26.14 8.89
C TYR A 127 -54.36 -26.71 9.74
N SER A 128 -53.16 -26.17 9.62
CA SER A 128 -51.99 -26.55 10.42
C SER A 128 -51.86 -25.67 11.67
N SER A 129 -51.07 -26.13 12.65
CA SER A 129 -50.86 -25.42 13.93
C SER A 129 -50.23 -24.03 13.78
N PHE A 130 -49.57 -23.74 12.66
CA PHE A 130 -48.90 -22.47 12.40
C PHE A 130 -49.87 -21.35 11.94
N PHE A 131 -51.17 -21.62 11.83
CA PHE A 131 -52.16 -20.70 11.26
C PHE A 131 -52.85 -19.75 12.28
N SER A 132 -52.37 -19.68 13.53
CA SER A 132 -53.07 -19.00 14.65
C SER A 132 -52.95 -17.47 14.65
N ALA A 133 -51.85 -16.90 14.15
CA ALA A 133 -51.58 -15.46 14.09
C ALA A 133 -51.11 -15.07 12.67
N VAL A 134 -51.39 -13.83 12.25
CA VAL A 134 -50.93 -13.28 10.96
C VAL A 134 -49.46 -12.84 11.13
N PRO A 135 -48.48 -13.49 10.48
CA PRO A 135 -47.09 -13.11 10.62
C PRO A 135 -46.80 -11.83 9.83
N SER A 136 -46.42 -10.75 10.50
CA SER A 136 -46.03 -9.50 9.84
C SER A 136 -44.57 -9.15 10.13
N ILE A 137 -43.77 -9.00 9.07
CA ILE A 137 -42.32 -8.76 9.21
C ILE A 137 -42.03 -7.40 9.84
N TYR A 138 -42.76 -6.34 9.44
CA TYR A 138 -42.61 -5.01 10.02
C TYR A 138 -42.97 -4.96 11.51
N LYS A 139 -44.00 -5.71 11.92
CA LYS A 139 -44.38 -5.81 13.33
C LYS A 139 -43.33 -6.56 14.14
N CYS A 140 -42.87 -7.71 13.65
CA CYS A 140 -41.82 -8.50 14.28
C CYS A 140 -40.54 -7.67 14.51
N ILE A 141 -40.05 -6.97 13.49
CA ILE A 141 -38.83 -6.16 13.61
C ILE A 141 -39.04 -4.96 14.56
N LYS A 142 -40.23 -4.34 14.57
CA LYS A 142 -40.56 -3.28 15.51
C LYS A 142 -40.50 -3.78 16.96
N GLU A 143 -41.08 -4.95 17.23
CA GLU A 143 -41.07 -5.61 18.54
C GLU A 143 -39.66 -6.00 18.97
N CYS A 144 -38.82 -6.47 18.03
CA CYS A 144 -37.39 -6.67 18.26
C CYS A 144 -36.68 -5.39 18.73
N LEU A 145 -36.99 -4.23 18.11
CA LEU A 145 -36.38 -2.95 18.47
C LEU A 145 -36.91 -2.35 19.78
N THR A 146 -38.16 -2.66 20.18
CA THR A 146 -38.74 -2.16 21.44
C THR A 146 -38.44 -3.03 22.66
N PHE A 147 -37.77 -4.18 22.46
CA PHE A 147 -37.49 -5.23 23.45
C PHE A 147 -38.75 -5.93 23.98
N ASP A 148 -39.79 -6.03 23.17
CA ASP A 148 -40.98 -6.80 23.50
C ASP A 148 -40.74 -8.31 23.27
N VAL A 149 -41.56 -9.19 23.85
CA VAL A 149 -41.42 -10.65 23.65
C VAL A 149 -41.77 -11.00 22.20
N VAL A 150 -40.77 -11.44 21.43
CA VAL A 150 -40.93 -11.79 20.01
C VAL A 150 -41.30 -13.27 19.88
N GLU A 151 -42.38 -13.58 19.16
CA GLU A 151 -42.68 -14.96 18.74
C GLU A 151 -41.80 -15.35 17.54
N PRO A 152 -41.29 -16.60 17.47
CA PRO A 152 -40.36 -17.02 16.42
C PRO A 152 -41.03 -16.98 15.03
N PHE A 153 -40.47 -16.17 14.14
CA PHE A 153 -41.09 -15.87 12.84
C PHE A 153 -41.00 -17.06 11.87
N PRO A 154 -42.12 -17.46 11.24
CA PRO A 154 -42.14 -18.58 10.29
C PRO A 154 -41.42 -18.26 8.97
N TYR A 155 -40.53 -19.15 8.51
CA TYR A 155 -39.86 -18.98 7.20
C TYR A 155 -39.79 -20.26 6.37
N ILE A 156 -39.70 -20.10 5.05
CA ILE A 156 -39.55 -21.21 4.09
C ILE A 156 -38.08 -21.24 3.62
N PRO A 157 -37.34 -22.33 3.88
CA PRO A 157 -35.95 -22.44 3.48
C PRO A 157 -35.80 -22.29 1.96
N ASN A 158 -34.75 -21.60 1.52
CA ASN A 158 -34.42 -21.33 0.11
C ASN A 158 -35.40 -20.47 -0.70
N VAL A 159 -36.60 -20.17 -0.18
CA VAL A 159 -37.58 -19.27 -0.83
C VAL A 159 -37.53 -17.88 -0.21
N THR A 160 -37.69 -17.76 1.11
CA THR A 160 -37.73 -16.46 1.82
C THR A 160 -36.36 -16.09 2.36
N LYS A 161 -35.39 -15.87 1.46
CA LYS A 161 -33.98 -15.62 1.82
C LYS A 161 -33.75 -14.25 2.44
N MET A 162 -34.42 -13.21 1.93
CA MET A 162 -34.29 -11.84 2.45
C MET A 162 -34.82 -11.78 3.88
N LEU A 163 -36.01 -12.34 4.11
CA LEU A 163 -36.63 -12.43 5.43
C LEU A 163 -35.74 -13.17 6.43
N HIS A 164 -35.26 -14.36 6.06
CA HIS A 164 -34.38 -15.15 6.92
C HIS A 164 -33.14 -14.35 7.34
N GLY A 165 -32.50 -13.69 6.39
CA GLY A 165 -31.29 -12.92 6.65
C GLY A 165 -31.53 -11.66 7.50
N ILE A 166 -32.57 -10.88 7.21
CA ILE A 166 -32.86 -9.63 7.95
C ILE A 166 -33.22 -9.94 9.40
N VAL A 167 -34.06 -10.94 9.66
CA VAL A 167 -34.45 -11.30 11.05
C VAL A 167 -33.21 -11.69 11.87
N LEU A 168 -32.29 -12.47 11.30
CA LEU A 168 -31.03 -12.84 11.96
C LEU A 168 -30.13 -11.63 12.24
N VAL A 169 -30.00 -10.70 11.27
CA VAL A 169 -29.23 -9.46 11.45
C VAL A 169 -29.81 -8.62 12.58
N TYR A 170 -31.14 -8.45 12.62
CA TYR A 170 -31.80 -7.68 13.67
C TYR A 170 -31.70 -8.37 15.04
N ALA A 171 -31.79 -9.70 15.10
CA ALA A 171 -31.59 -10.45 16.33
C ALA A 171 -30.17 -10.26 16.92
N LEU A 172 -29.14 -10.18 16.07
CA LEU A 172 -27.77 -9.89 16.50
C LEU A 172 -27.57 -8.43 16.91
N LEU A 173 -28.24 -7.49 16.24
CA LEU A 173 -28.16 -6.07 16.63
C LEU A 173 -28.80 -5.82 17.99
N THR A 174 -29.81 -6.61 18.38
CA THR A 174 -30.55 -6.46 19.65
C THR A 174 -30.06 -7.35 20.79
N SER A 175 -29.17 -8.32 20.55
CA SER A 175 -28.72 -9.36 21.51
C SER A 175 -27.79 -8.92 22.65
N ILE A 176 -27.83 -7.65 23.04
CA ILE A 176 -26.88 -7.06 24.01
C ILE A 176 -27.15 -7.53 25.46
N GLU A 177 -28.40 -7.82 25.83
CA GLU A 177 -28.75 -8.26 27.19
C GLU A 177 -28.75 -9.79 27.36
N LYS A 178 -28.85 -10.55 26.26
CA LYS A 178 -28.77 -12.02 26.23
C LYS A 178 -28.05 -12.47 24.95
N PRO A 179 -26.91 -13.20 25.04
CA PRO A 179 -26.28 -13.79 23.86
C PRO A 179 -27.28 -14.75 23.20
N VAL A 180 -27.48 -14.63 21.89
CA VAL A 180 -28.36 -15.55 21.14
C VAL A 180 -27.77 -16.95 21.24
N SER A 181 -28.36 -17.82 22.05
CA SER A 181 -27.92 -19.20 22.22
C SER A 181 -28.46 -20.14 21.14
N SER A 182 -29.58 -19.79 20.49
CA SER A 182 -30.14 -20.59 19.38
C SER A 182 -31.00 -19.76 18.43
N ILE A 183 -30.99 -20.10 17.14
CA ILE A 183 -31.85 -19.47 16.11
C ILE A 183 -33.34 -19.68 16.38
N LYS A 184 -33.69 -20.72 17.14
CA LYS A 184 -35.07 -21.12 17.48
C LYS A 184 -35.82 -20.09 18.30
N ASP A 185 -35.11 -19.14 18.93
CA ASP A 185 -35.69 -18.04 19.68
C ASP A 185 -36.34 -16.98 18.77
N TYR A 186 -35.91 -16.88 17.50
CA TYR A 186 -36.36 -15.83 16.58
C TYR A 186 -36.95 -16.34 15.26
N LEU A 187 -36.63 -17.57 14.83
CA LEU A 187 -37.10 -18.15 13.57
C LEU A 187 -37.66 -19.57 13.76
N SER A 188 -38.78 -19.86 13.11
CA SER A 188 -39.39 -21.20 13.03
C SER A 188 -39.38 -21.72 11.59
N GLN A 189 -38.69 -22.83 11.34
CA GLN A 189 -38.56 -23.41 10.00
C GLN A 189 -39.83 -24.18 9.59
N ILE A 190 -40.37 -23.87 8.41
CA ILE A 190 -41.46 -24.65 7.79
C ILE A 190 -40.86 -25.67 6.84
N SER A 191 -40.79 -26.94 7.25
CA SER A 191 -40.34 -28.04 6.39
C SER A 191 -41.52 -28.72 5.68
N GLY A 192 -41.37 -29.00 4.38
CA GLY A 192 -42.22 -30.00 3.70
C GLY A 192 -41.97 -31.40 4.24
N LEU A 193 -42.96 -32.30 4.13
CA LEU A 193 -42.83 -33.71 4.51
C LEU A 193 -41.61 -34.35 3.82
N GLY A 194 -40.51 -34.55 4.55
CA GLY A 194 -39.34 -35.34 4.12
C GLY A 194 -38.01 -34.62 3.84
N VAL A 195 -37.86 -33.32 4.12
CA VAL A 195 -36.57 -32.61 3.95
C VAL A 195 -35.75 -32.64 5.25
N LYS A 196 -34.48 -33.08 5.19
CA LYS A 196 -33.55 -33.08 6.32
C LYS A 196 -33.10 -31.65 6.68
N GLU A 197 -32.91 -31.41 7.98
CA GLU A 197 -32.57 -30.14 8.64
C GLU A 197 -31.27 -29.48 8.10
N GLU A 198 -31.37 -28.24 7.59
CA GLU A 198 -30.23 -27.36 7.27
C GLU A 198 -29.71 -26.58 8.52
N GLU A 199 -30.25 -26.86 9.71
CA GLU A 199 -30.08 -26.09 10.96
C GLU A 199 -28.62 -25.99 11.45
N ALA A 200 -27.76 -26.98 11.14
CA ALA A 200 -26.40 -27.03 11.66
C ALA A 200 -25.46 -25.94 11.09
N ILE A 201 -25.76 -25.39 9.91
CA ILE A 201 -24.89 -24.43 9.21
C ILE A 201 -25.02 -23.04 9.84
N SER A 202 -26.25 -22.62 10.17
CA SER A 202 -26.55 -21.29 10.67
C SER A 202 -26.09 -21.06 12.13
N ASP A 203 -26.12 -22.08 12.98
CA ASP A 203 -25.52 -22.02 14.34
C ASP A 203 -23.98 -21.95 14.31
N SER A 204 -23.34 -22.60 13.32
CA SER A 204 -21.90 -22.45 13.08
C SER A 204 -21.52 -21.03 12.64
N LEU A 205 -22.39 -20.38 11.85
CA LEU A 205 -22.18 -19.01 11.39
C LEU A 205 -22.27 -18.03 12.56
N LEU A 206 -23.26 -18.17 13.45
CA LEU A 206 -23.39 -17.32 14.64
C LEU A 206 -22.20 -17.46 15.58
N SER A 207 -21.73 -18.69 15.86
CA SER A 207 -20.56 -18.91 16.71
C SER A 207 -19.28 -18.32 16.11
N SER A 208 -19.11 -18.36 14.78
CA SER A 208 -18.00 -17.69 14.09
C SER A 208 -18.07 -16.15 14.16
N CYS A 209 -19.27 -15.56 14.26
CA CYS A 209 -19.43 -14.11 14.37
C CYS A 209 -19.04 -13.59 15.76
N TYR A 210 -19.39 -14.32 16.82
CA TYR A 210 -19.04 -13.95 18.20
C TYR A 210 -17.55 -14.17 18.54
N THR A 211 -16.86 -15.10 17.87
CA THR A 211 -15.41 -15.26 18.04
C THR A 211 -14.59 -14.15 17.39
N ILE A 212 -15.11 -13.50 16.34
CA ILE A 212 -14.40 -12.44 15.60
C ILE A 212 -14.50 -11.07 16.29
N SER A 213 -15.62 -10.76 16.97
CA SER A 213 -15.74 -9.50 17.71
C SER A 213 -16.82 -9.52 18.78
N SER A 214 -16.55 -8.90 19.94
CA SER A 214 -17.52 -8.70 21.02
C SER A 214 -18.58 -7.61 20.73
N ASN A 215 -18.39 -6.81 19.68
CA ASN A 215 -19.31 -5.72 19.32
C ASN A 215 -20.43 -6.24 18.38
N PRO A 216 -21.72 -6.15 18.77
CA PRO A 216 -22.84 -6.68 17.99
C PRO A 216 -22.97 -6.04 16.59
N LYS A 217 -22.59 -4.76 16.43
CA LYS A 217 -22.60 -4.09 15.11
C LYS A 217 -21.56 -4.71 14.16
N LYS A 218 -20.36 -5.03 14.66
CA LYS A 218 -19.27 -5.65 13.87
C LYS A 218 -19.62 -7.11 13.50
N ALA A 219 -20.21 -7.85 14.43
CA ALA A 219 -20.71 -9.20 14.19
C ALA A 219 -21.84 -9.23 13.15
N ALA A 220 -22.78 -8.26 13.21
CA ALA A 220 -23.86 -8.14 12.25
C ALA A 220 -23.34 -7.88 10.82
N VAL A 221 -22.38 -6.97 10.64
CA VAL A 221 -21.79 -6.69 9.33
C VAL A 221 -21.06 -7.91 8.76
N PHE A 222 -20.34 -8.66 9.59
CA PHE A 222 -19.72 -9.91 9.18
C PHE A 222 -20.76 -10.95 8.75
N LEU A 223 -21.86 -11.10 9.50
CA LEU A 223 -22.96 -12.00 9.12
C LEU A 223 -23.59 -11.61 7.77
N ILE A 224 -23.83 -10.31 7.52
CA ILE A 224 -24.37 -9.81 6.25
C ILE A 224 -23.52 -10.28 5.07
N THR A 225 -22.19 -10.21 5.19
CA THR A 225 -21.29 -10.71 4.12
C THR A 225 -21.34 -12.22 3.96
N LYS A 226 -21.44 -12.99 5.05
CA LYS A 226 -21.55 -14.46 4.99
C LYS A 226 -22.87 -14.92 4.39
N LEU A 227 -23.94 -14.16 4.58
CA LEU A 227 -25.24 -14.38 3.94
C LEU A 227 -25.26 -13.96 2.45
N GLY A 228 -24.21 -13.27 1.98
CA GLY A 228 -24.07 -12.86 0.58
C GLY A 228 -24.86 -11.61 0.20
N PHE A 229 -25.31 -10.81 1.17
CA PHE A 229 -26.00 -9.55 0.89
C PHE A 229 -25.02 -8.49 0.37
N THR A 230 -25.41 -7.81 -0.70
CA THR A 230 -24.64 -6.73 -1.32
C THR A 230 -25.20 -5.35 -0.97
N ILE A 231 -24.42 -4.29 -1.22
CA ILE A 231 -24.87 -2.88 -1.07
C ILE A 231 -26.14 -2.61 -1.90
N LYS A 232 -26.32 -3.28 -3.04
CA LYS A 232 -27.54 -3.11 -3.86
C LYS A 232 -28.77 -3.65 -3.15
N ASP A 233 -28.63 -4.80 -2.49
CA ASP A 233 -29.70 -5.42 -1.73
C ASP A 233 -30.04 -4.57 -0.51
N ILE A 234 -29.05 -3.97 0.16
CA ILE A 234 -29.28 -3.03 1.26
C ILE A 234 -29.98 -1.74 0.78
N ASN A 235 -29.72 -1.29 -0.44
CA ASN A 235 -30.36 -0.12 -1.02
C ASN A 235 -31.77 -0.40 -1.56
N SER A 236 -32.11 -1.66 -1.87
CA SER A 236 -33.48 -2.04 -2.20
C SER A 236 -34.37 -2.20 -0.98
N LEU A 237 -33.78 -2.34 0.22
CA LEU A 237 -34.53 -2.38 1.48
C LEU A 237 -35.29 -1.07 1.75
N PRO A 238 -36.49 -1.17 2.34
CA PRO A 238 -37.20 -0.02 2.86
C PRO A 238 -36.36 0.75 3.88
N ILE A 239 -36.46 2.08 3.84
CA ILE A 239 -35.58 3.00 4.59
C ILE A 239 -35.55 2.72 6.10
N GLY A 240 -36.71 2.42 6.70
CA GLY A 240 -36.80 2.15 8.13
C GLY A 240 -36.08 0.86 8.54
N LEU A 241 -35.95 -0.10 7.61
CA LEU A 241 -35.20 -1.34 7.80
C LEU A 241 -33.72 -1.20 7.42
N ALA A 242 -33.41 -0.36 6.43
CA ALA A 242 -32.04 -0.11 6.00
C ALA A 242 -31.28 0.74 7.01
N LEU A 243 -31.95 1.67 7.72
CA LEU A 243 -31.31 2.64 8.61
C LEU A 243 -30.44 2.00 9.72
N PRO A 244 -30.89 0.99 10.50
CA PRO A 244 -30.05 0.36 11.52
C PRO A 244 -28.84 -0.38 10.95
N ILE A 245 -29.01 -0.99 9.76
CA ILE A 245 -27.94 -1.69 9.06
C ILE A 245 -26.90 -0.69 8.55
N LYS A 246 -27.34 0.41 7.95
CA LYS A 246 -26.47 1.50 7.47
C LYS A 246 -25.75 2.21 8.62
N ASP A 247 -26.39 2.38 9.76
CA ASP A 247 -25.74 2.89 10.98
C ASP A 247 -24.68 1.90 11.50
N ALA A 248 -24.96 0.60 11.48
CA ALA A 248 -23.98 -0.42 11.83
C ALA A 248 -22.77 -0.38 10.88
N LEU A 249 -23.00 -0.23 9.57
CA LEU A 249 -21.95 -0.05 8.57
C LEU A 249 -21.12 1.21 8.84
N LEU A 250 -21.74 2.35 9.15
CA LEU A 250 -21.04 3.61 9.47
C LEU A 250 -20.15 3.48 10.72
N ASN A 251 -20.61 2.80 11.77
CA ASN A 251 -19.78 2.57 12.96
C ASN A 251 -18.61 1.63 12.66
N CYS A 252 -18.84 0.60 11.84
CA CYS A 252 -17.79 -0.31 11.37
C CYS A 252 -16.78 0.39 10.44
N TRP A 253 -17.21 1.46 9.76
CA TRP A 253 -16.37 2.27 8.88
C TRP A 253 -15.32 3.09 9.65
N HIS A 254 -15.69 3.63 10.82
CA HIS A 254 -14.77 4.37 11.70
C HIS A 254 -13.78 3.46 12.44
N GLU A 255 -14.20 2.26 12.85
CA GLU A 255 -13.35 1.30 13.55
C GLU A 255 -13.31 -0.07 12.83
N PRO A 256 -12.56 -0.18 11.71
CA PRO A 256 -12.37 -1.46 11.05
C PRO A 256 -11.54 -2.40 11.92
N SER A 257 -11.85 -3.70 11.90
CA SER A 257 -10.98 -4.71 12.52
C SER A 257 -9.98 -5.27 11.50
N GLY A 258 -8.79 -5.65 11.96
CA GLY A 258 -7.73 -6.20 11.10
C GLY A 258 -8.03 -7.58 10.51
N LEU A 259 -9.00 -8.31 11.07
CA LEU A 259 -9.36 -9.69 10.71
C LEU A 259 -10.41 -9.82 9.60
N TRP A 260 -10.86 -8.70 9.03
CA TRP A 260 -11.92 -8.71 8.02
C TRP A 260 -11.43 -9.11 6.62
N THR A 261 -12.32 -9.74 5.86
CA THR A 261 -12.07 -10.12 4.46
C THR A 261 -12.39 -8.96 3.51
N LYS A 262 -11.86 -9.04 2.29
CA LYS A 262 -12.10 -8.08 1.22
C LYS A 262 -13.59 -7.73 1.03
N ASP A 263 -14.45 -8.74 1.08
CA ASP A 263 -15.90 -8.56 0.87
C ASP A 263 -16.55 -7.68 1.96
N VAL A 264 -16.02 -7.74 3.20
CA VAL A 264 -16.47 -6.87 4.30
C VAL A 264 -16.02 -5.44 4.09
N PHE A 265 -14.79 -5.22 3.65
CA PHE A 265 -14.29 -3.88 3.33
C PHE A 265 -15.00 -3.26 2.14
N ASP A 266 -15.31 -4.05 1.11
CA ASP A 266 -16.08 -3.62 -0.05
C ASP A 266 -17.53 -3.28 0.33
N LEU A 267 -18.15 -4.04 1.26
CA LEU A 267 -19.49 -3.77 1.79
C LEU A 267 -19.55 -2.47 2.60
N ILE A 268 -18.54 -2.22 3.45
CA ILE A 268 -18.43 -0.99 4.25
C ILE A 268 -18.10 0.23 3.37
N GLY A 269 -17.47 0.01 2.22
CA GLY A 269 -16.99 1.08 1.34
C GLY A 269 -15.59 1.57 1.66
N ARG A 270 -14.84 0.89 2.54
CA ARG A 270 -13.40 1.12 2.80
C ARG A 270 -12.56 0.43 1.72
N ARG A 271 -12.57 1.01 0.52
CA ARG A 271 -11.86 0.50 -0.66
C ARG A 271 -10.33 0.56 -0.50
N ASP A 272 -9.83 1.39 0.41
CA ASP A 272 -8.42 1.46 0.78
C ASP A 272 -7.95 0.11 1.32
N LEU A 273 -8.65 -0.43 2.31
CA LEU A 273 -8.32 -1.70 2.94
C LEU A 273 -8.58 -2.90 2.01
N SER A 274 -9.63 -2.85 1.17
CA SER A 274 -9.91 -3.92 0.21
C SER A 274 -8.83 -4.01 -0.88
N SER A 275 -8.25 -2.88 -1.28
CA SER A 275 -7.17 -2.84 -2.26
C SER A 275 -5.90 -3.53 -1.75
N LEU A 276 -5.59 -3.43 -0.45
CA LEU A 276 -4.42 -4.05 0.17
C LEU A 276 -4.43 -5.58 0.01
N GLN A 277 -5.59 -6.21 0.22
CA GLN A 277 -5.76 -7.67 0.08
C GLN A 277 -5.83 -8.13 -1.39
N SER A 278 -6.21 -7.26 -2.32
CA SER A 278 -6.36 -7.61 -3.74
C SER A 278 -5.04 -7.64 -4.54
N SER A 279 -3.95 -7.20 -3.92
CA SER A 279 -2.62 -7.09 -4.54
C SER A 279 -2.03 -8.43 -4.95
N GLU A 280 -2.61 -9.56 -4.55
CA GLU A 280 -2.13 -10.89 -4.96
C GLU A 280 -2.43 -11.26 -6.43
N LYS A 281 -3.38 -10.59 -7.14
CA LYS A 281 -3.77 -11.06 -8.50
C LYS A 281 -3.99 -10.03 -9.59
N ASN A 282 -4.01 -8.73 -9.30
CA ASN A 282 -4.23 -7.72 -10.34
C ASN A 282 -2.97 -6.88 -10.59
N LYS A 283 -2.10 -7.40 -11.46
CA LYS A 283 -1.07 -6.62 -12.18
C LYS A 283 -1.75 -5.60 -13.11
N ILE A 284 -2.37 -4.56 -12.55
CA ILE A 284 -2.81 -3.40 -13.32
C ILE A 284 -1.60 -2.52 -13.48
N LEU A 285 -0.98 -2.66 -14.66
CA LEU A 285 -0.02 -1.72 -15.21
C LEU A 285 -0.47 -0.28 -14.89
N PRO A 286 0.39 0.59 -14.34
CA PRO A 286 0.22 2.00 -14.62
C PRO A 286 0.35 2.13 -16.14
N GLN A 287 -0.78 2.26 -16.83
CA GLN A 287 -0.75 2.73 -18.21
C GLN A 287 0.00 4.06 -18.18
N PRO A 288 1.05 4.25 -19.01
CA PRO A 288 1.63 5.57 -19.16
C PRO A 288 0.47 6.48 -19.61
N THR A 289 0.12 7.43 -18.75
CA THR A 289 -0.81 8.49 -19.09
C THR A 289 -0.25 9.15 -20.33
N LYS A 290 -0.85 8.85 -21.49
CA LYS A 290 -0.74 9.72 -22.65
C LYS A 290 -1.31 11.05 -22.17
N SER A 291 -0.43 11.96 -21.77
CA SER A 291 -0.75 13.36 -21.64
C SER A 291 -1.48 13.75 -22.91
N LYS A 292 -2.72 14.22 -22.76
CA LYS A 292 -3.43 14.87 -23.86
C LYS A 292 -2.48 15.94 -24.39
N GLN A 293 -2.05 15.76 -25.62
CA GLN A 293 -1.29 16.76 -26.35
C GLN A 293 -2.18 17.99 -26.47
N ASP A 294 -1.91 19.01 -25.64
CA ASP A 294 -2.23 20.37 -26.03
C ASP A 294 -1.40 20.66 -27.27
N HIS A 295 -2.10 20.83 -28.39
CA HIS A 295 -1.53 21.28 -29.66
C HIS A 295 -1.10 22.75 -29.53
N GLY A 296 0.04 22.98 -28.89
CA GLY A 296 0.84 24.20 -28.99
C GLY A 296 2.12 23.90 -29.75
N LYS A 297 2.23 24.39 -30.99
CA LYS A 297 3.40 24.20 -31.86
C LYS A 297 4.66 24.83 -31.23
N SER A 298 5.58 24.00 -30.75
CA SER A 298 7.01 24.33 -30.65
C SER A 298 7.83 23.18 -31.26
N SER A 299 8.16 23.33 -32.54
CA SER A 299 8.88 22.36 -33.37
C SER A 299 10.41 22.37 -33.13
N VAL A 300 10.85 22.32 -31.87
CA VAL A 300 12.27 22.21 -31.51
C VAL A 300 12.40 21.32 -30.26
N ALA A 301 12.47 19.99 -30.43
CA ALA A 301 13.06 19.01 -29.49
C ALA A 301 12.65 17.56 -29.85
N LYS A 302 13.02 17.07 -31.04
CA LYS A 302 12.97 15.62 -31.34
C LYS A 302 14.32 14.89 -31.17
N ASP A 303 15.38 15.60 -30.79
CA ASP A 303 16.75 15.06 -30.64
C ASP A 303 17.21 14.82 -29.19
N ASN A 304 16.33 14.91 -28.18
CA ASN A 304 16.72 14.85 -26.76
C ASN A 304 16.53 13.47 -26.09
N PHE A 305 16.34 12.40 -26.85
CA PHE A 305 15.97 11.07 -26.35
C PHE A 305 17.19 10.22 -25.95
N GLU A 306 17.00 9.33 -24.97
CA GLU A 306 17.80 8.13 -24.61
C GLU A 306 18.69 8.11 -23.35
N ASP A 307 18.73 9.12 -22.48
CA ASP A 307 19.65 9.11 -21.32
C ASP A 307 18.99 8.64 -19.98
N GLY A 308 17.87 7.90 -20.06
CA GLY A 308 17.26 7.17 -18.93
C GLY A 308 16.33 7.92 -17.98
N LEU A 309 16.31 9.27 -17.97
CA LEU A 309 15.44 10.07 -17.06
C LEU A 309 13.94 9.83 -17.27
N HIS A 310 13.50 9.60 -18.51
CA HIS A 310 12.09 9.38 -18.85
C HIS A 310 11.51 8.11 -18.25
N HIS A 311 12.35 7.18 -17.78
CA HIS A 311 11.90 5.94 -17.15
C HIS A 311 11.53 6.14 -15.67
N LEU A 312 11.92 7.27 -15.07
CA LEU A 312 11.57 7.57 -13.68
C LEU A 312 10.17 8.18 -13.58
N ASP A 313 9.44 7.81 -12.53
CA ASP A 313 8.15 8.42 -12.19
C ASP A 313 8.35 9.86 -11.69
N LEU A 314 8.23 10.80 -12.62
CA LEU A 314 8.39 12.22 -12.36
C LEU A 314 7.31 12.78 -11.42
N GLU A 315 6.13 12.15 -11.35
CA GLU A 315 5.05 12.61 -10.47
C GLU A 315 5.42 12.39 -9.00
N VAL A 316 5.93 11.20 -8.68
CA VAL A 316 6.39 10.86 -7.32
C VAL A 316 7.64 11.66 -6.95
N LEU A 317 8.58 11.81 -7.88
CA LEU A 317 9.78 12.64 -7.66
C LEU A 317 9.44 14.11 -7.40
N ARG A 318 8.44 14.65 -8.12
CA ARG A 318 7.94 16.02 -7.90
C ARG A 318 7.27 16.17 -6.53
N LEU A 319 6.65 15.12 -6.00
CA LEU A 319 6.11 15.18 -4.63
C LEU A 319 7.23 15.13 -3.58
N ARG A 320 8.21 14.24 -3.71
CA ARG A 320 9.33 14.15 -2.75
C ARG A 320 10.23 15.39 -2.78
N PHE A 321 10.51 15.90 -3.98
CA PHE A 321 11.43 17.01 -4.21
C PHE A 321 10.73 18.19 -4.90
N GLY A 322 9.56 18.59 -4.40
CA GLY A 322 8.74 19.63 -5.03
C GLY A 322 9.25 21.07 -4.84
N GLN A 323 10.12 21.29 -3.86
CA GLN A 323 10.64 22.62 -3.53
C GLN A 323 11.81 23.05 -4.45
N ASP A 324 12.59 22.09 -4.96
CA ASP A 324 13.82 22.35 -5.73
C ASP A 324 13.94 21.44 -6.96
N HIS A 325 14.74 21.85 -7.94
CA HIS A 325 15.06 21.04 -9.12
C HIS A 325 16.25 20.08 -8.94
N ARG A 326 16.51 19.62 -7.71
CA ARG A 326 17.72 18.84 -7.37
C ARG A 326 17.88 17.55 -8.20
N VAL A 327 16.78 16.89 -8.54
CA VAL A 327 16.80 15.67 -9.37
C VAL A 327 17.31 15.98 -10.78
N HIS A 328 16.93 17.13 -11.33
CA HIS A 328 17.40 17.57 -12.65
C HIS A 328 18.89 17.89 -12.62
N ASP A 329 19.37 18.60 -11.60
CA ASP A 329 20.79 18.89 -11.42
C ASP A 329 21.63 17.62 -11.30
N VAL A 330 21.18 16.66 -10.48
CA VAL A 330 21.89 15.39 -10.27
C VAL A 330 21.91 14.57 -11.54
N PHE A 331 20.80 14.54 -12.27
CA PHE A 331 20.75 13.91 -13.58
C PHE A 331 21.75 14.54 -14.55
N GLN A 332 21.82 15.87 -14.64
CA GLN A 332 22.83 16.55 -15.47
C GLN A 332 24.27 16.27 -15.01
N MET A 333 24.50 16.05 -13.71
CA MET A 333 25.81 15.65 -13.18
C MET A 333 26.17 14.20 -13.51
N LEU A 334 25.19 13.31 -13.66
CA LEU A 334 25.40 11.88 -13.97
C LEU A 334 25.25 11.54 -15.45
N GLN A 335 24.87 12.51 -16.29
CA GLN A 335 24.75 12.33 -17.73
C GLN A 335 26.12 11.96 -18.35
N SER A 336 26.11 10.99 -19.26
CA SER A 336 27.32 10.53 -19.96
C SER A 336 27.14 10.41 -21.47
N SER A 337 25.93 10.64 -21.99
CA SER A 337 25.61 10.49 -23.42
C SER A 337 25.88 11.74 -24.27
N LYS A 338 25.96 12.91 -23.63
CA LYS A 338 26.11 14.20 -24.31
C LYS A 338 27.57 14.68 -24.27
N PRO A 339 28.04 15.34 -25.34
CA PRO A 339 29.40 15.89 -25.37
C PRO A 339 29.57 17.00 -24.34
N VAL A 340 30.74 17.06 -23.71
CA VAL A 340 31.05 18.01 -22.63
C VAL A 340 31.46 19.36 -23.23
N GLN A 341 31.02 20.47 -22.63
CA GLN A 341 31.48 21.80 -23.04
C GLN A 341 32.90 22.09 -22.54
N ILE A 342 33.79 22.53 -23.45
CA ILE A 342 35.17 22.93 -23.16
C ILE A 342 35.26 24.45 -23.24
N ALA A 343 35.15 25.15 -22.12
CA ALA A 343 35.22 26.62 -22.07
C ALA A 343 36.66 27.10 -21.78
N LEU A 344 37.56 26.95 -22.75
CA LEU A 344 38.92 27.52 -22.69
C LEU A 344 39.03 28.77 -23.56
N VAL A 345 39.76 29.75 -23.06
CA VAL A 345 40.07 30.98 -23.79
C VAL A 345 41.50 30.89 -24.30
N GLN A 346 41.68 30.94 -25.62
CA GLN A 346 43.01 30.98 -26.23
C GLN A 346 43.73 32.26 -25.82
N ARG A 347 44.93 32.11 -25.26
CA ARG A 347 45.79 33.27 -24.95
C ARG A 347 46.43 33.76 -26.25
N PRO A 348 46.68 35.07 -26.42
CA PRO A 348 47.29 35.61 -27.63
C PRO A 348 48.68 35.04 -27.98
N GLU A 349 49.37 34.51 -26.97
CA GLU A 349 50.72 33.93 -27.10
C GLU A 349 50.72 32.45 -27.52
N VAL A 350 49.58 31.76 -27.42
CA VAL A 350 49.45 30.31 -27.65
C VAL A 350 49.02 30.06 -29.10
N SER A 351 49.81 29.25 -29.81
CA SER A 351 49.50 28.86 -31.20
C SER A 351 48.22 28.03 -31.29
N ASP A 352 47.56 28.00 -32.46
CA ASP A 352 46.34 27.22 -32.65
C ASP A 352 46.56 25.71 -32.38
N HIS A 353 47.72 25.17 -32.75
CA HIS A 353 48.06 23.77 -32.49
C HIS A 353 48.21 23.48 -31.00
N GLU A 354 48.95 24.34 -30.29
CA GLU A 354 49.13 24.22 -28.83
C GLU A 354 47.80 24.41 -28.09
N PHE A 355 46.92 25.28 -28.59
CA PHE A 355 45.59 25.47 -28.04
C PHE A 355 44.68 24.25 -28.25
N ILE A 356 44.74 23.60 -29.42
CA ILE A 356 44.03 22.33 -29.66
C ILE A 356 44.53 21.25 -28.69
N GLU A 357 45.84 21.15 -28.50
CA GLU A 357 46.41 20.20 -27.54
C GLU A 357 45.99 20.53 -26.09
N GLU A 358 45.92 21.81 -25.71
CA GLU A 358 45.39 22.25 -24.42
C GLU A 358 43.90 21.88 -24.26
N GLN A 359 43.09 22.06 -25.32
CA GLN A 359 41.69 21.63 -25.36
C GLN A 359 41.54 20.12 -25.19
N GLU A 360 42.38 19.33 -25.87
CA GLU A 360 42.37 17.87 -25.75
C GLU A 360 42.83 17.40 -24.37
N ARG A 361 43.85 18.02 -23.77
CA ARG A 361 44.30 17.69 -22.40
C ARG A 361 43.20 18.01 -21.40
N HIS A 362 42.49 19.12 -21.58
CA HIS A 362 41.34 19.42 -20.74
C HIS A 362 40.19 18.43 -20.98
N LEU A 363 39.90 18.08 -22.24
CA LEU A 363 38.90 17.07 -22.59
C LEU A 363 39.23 15.72 -21.93
N TYR A 364 40.50 15.30 -21.93
CA TYR A 364 40.93 14.06 -21.29
C TYR A 364 40.56 14.02 -19.80
N ASN A 365 40.84 15.11 -19.06
CA ASN A 365 40.44 15.22 -17.64
C ASN A 365 38.91 15.21 -17.46
N LEU A 366 38.17 15.82 -18.39
CA LEU A 366 36.70 15.77 -18.39
C LEU A 366 36.19 14.35 -18.68
N CYS A 367 36.84 13.61 -19.58
CA CYS A 367 36.52 12.22 -19.92
C CYS A 367 36.76 11.28 -18.75
N ILE A 368 37.82 11.46 -17.95
CA ILE A 368 38.04 10.70 -16.70
C ILE A 368 36.82 10.81 -15.79
N ARG A 369 36.29 12.03 -15.61
CA ARG A 369 35.07 12.27 -14.84
C ARG A 369 33.82 11.68 -15.50
N THR A 370 33.66 11.79 -16.83
CA THR A 370 32.50 11.26 -17.55
C THR A 370 32.44 9.73 -17.51
N MET A 371 33.57 9.06 -17.66
CA MET A 371 33.68 7.60 -17.56
C MET A 371 33.20 7.09 -16.19
N ALA A 372 33.61 7.78 -15.12
CA ALA A 372 33.24 7.46 -13.74
C ALA A 372 31.76 7.70 -13.40
N ALA A 373 31.04 8.52 -14.18
CA ALA A 373 29.64 8.86 -13.92
C ALA A 373 28.67 7.68 -14.12
N THR A 374 29.04 6.70 -14.95
CA THR A 374 28.21 5.54 -15.33
C THR A 374 27.77 4.71 -14.13
N VAL A 375 28.64 4.51 -13.13
CA VAL A 375 28.34 3.74 -11.91
C VAL A 375 27.28 4.45 -11.06
N GLY A 376 27.46 5.76 -10.83
CA GLY A 376 26.47 6.58 -10.13
C GLY A 376 25.13 6.67 -10.87
N ARG A 377 25.15 6.68 -12.20
CA ARG A 377 23.94 6.63 -13.04
C ARG A 377 23.17 5.32 -12.82
N GLY A 378 23.87 4.18 -12.73
CA GLY A 378 23.25 2.88 -12.43
C GLY A 378 22.54 2.84 -11.08
N MET A 379 23.12 3.47 -10.05
CA MET A 379 22.47 3.67 -8.75
C MET A 379 21.23 4.57 -8.87
N PHE A 380 21.32 5.66 -9.63
CA PHE A 380 20.24 6.63 -9.81
C PHE A 380 19.01 6.02 -10.52
N THR A 381 19.21 5.25 -11.59
CA THR A 381 18.12 4.69 -12.41
C THR A 381 17.72 3.25 -12.03
N LEU A 382 18.22 2.73 -10.91
CA LEU A 382 17.99 1.35 -10.46
C LEU A 382 16.49 0.99 -10.45
N ARG A 383 16.13 -0.11 -11.12
CA ARG A 383 14.78 -0.73 -11.17
C ARG A 383 13.63 0.23 -11.53
N ALA A 384 13.92 1.27 -12.31
CA ALA A 384 12.94 2.28 -12.73
C ALA A 384 12.11 1.88 -13.97
N TYR A 385 12.65 1.04 -14.84
CA TYR A 385 12.13 0.78 -16.19
C TYR A 385 11.53 -0.62 -16.32
N ASN A 386 10.40 -0.72 -17.01
CA ASN A 386 9.80 -1.98 -17.43
C ASN A 386 9.99 -2.16 -18.94
N PRO A 387 10.86 -3.08 -19.39
CA PRO A 387 11.15 -3.24 -20.81
C PRO A 387 9.97 -3.85 -21.57
N VAL A 388 9.83 -3.41 -22.83
CA VAL A 388 8.91 -4.03 -23.79
C VAL A 388 9.64 -5.19 -24.46
N VAL A 389 9.11 -6.41 -24.34
CA VAL A 389 9.77 -7.66 -24.78
C VAL A 389 10.05 -7.69 -26.30
N THR A 390 9.35 -6.89 -27.09
CA THR A 390 9.56 -6.81 -28.54
C THR A 390 10.77 -5.97 -28.95
N GLU A 391 11.34 -5.18 -28.04
CA GLU A 391 12.43 -4.25 -28.32
C GLU A 391 13.70 -4.66 -27.56
N THR A 392 14.86 -4.31 -28.13
CA THR A 392 16.11 -4.35 -27.38
C THR A 392 16.14 -3.21 -26.36
N LEU A 393 16.76 -3.42 -25.21
CA LEU A 393 16.98 -2.38 -24.23
C LEU A 393 17.86 -1.28 -24.85
N PRO A 394 17.43 0.00 -24.85
CA PRO A 394 18.27 1.09 -25.33
C PRO A 394 19.39 1.35 -24.30
N ILE A 395 20.62 0.98 -24.66
CA ILE A 395 21.81 1.32 -23.87
C ILE A 395 22.30 2.71 -24.34
N PRO A 396 22.32 3.72 -23.47
CA PRO A 396 22.80 5.06 -23.82
C PRO A 396 24.28 5.00 -24.23
N LYS A 397 24.63 5.61 -25.36
CA LYS A 397 26.04 5.63 -25.82
C LYS A 397 26.90 6.45 -24.86
N LEU A 398 28.07 5.94 -24.48
CA LEU A 398 29.06 6.71 -23.73
C LEU A 398 29.79 7.71 -24.66
N CYS A 399 29.61 9.01 -24.42
CA CYS A 399 30.20 10.06 -25.24
C CYS A 399 31.45 10.65 -24.57
N LEU A 400 32.60 10.51 -25.25
CA LEU A 400 33.90 11.03 -24.79
C LEU A 400 34.39 12.22 -25.63
N THR A 401 33.48 12.91 -26.31
CA THR A 401 33.80 14.06 -27.18
C THR A 401 33.44 15.38 -26.51
N GLY A 402 34.17 16.43 -26.88
CA GLY A 402 33.97 17.79 -26.37
C GLY A 402 33.33 18.72 -27.39
N ARG A 403 32.67 19.79 -26.92
CA ARG A 403 32.23 20.92 -27.75
C ARG A 403 32.86 22.21 -27.26
N ALA A 404 33.64 22.85 -28.11
CA ALA A 404 34.24 24.15 -27.81
C ALA A 404 33.31 25.31 -28.26
N PRO A 405 32.85 26.18 -27.34
CA PRO A 405 32.11 27.40 -27.69
C PRO A 405 33.07 28.45 -28.31
N PRO A 406 32.59 29.42 -29.11
CA PRO A 406 31.18 29.70 -29.46
C PRO A 406 30.65 28.93 -30.68
N ARG A 407 31.52 28.30 -31.48
CA ARG A 407 31.14 27.58 -32.72
C ARG A 407 30.62 26.16 -32.48
N ASN A 408 30.71 25.64 -31.25
CA ASN A 408 30.38 24.27 -30.87
C ASN A 408 31.12 23.21 -31.72
N THR A 409 32.39 23.47 -32.06
CA THR A 409 33.23 22.52 -32.79
C THR A 409 33.47 21.28 -31.93
N THR A 410 33.38 20.10 -32.54
CA THR A 410 33.66 18.83 -31.87
C THR A 410 35.17 18.65 -31.72
N VAL A 411 35.61 18.39 -30.50
CA VAL A 411 36.99 18.06 -30.16
C VAL A 411 37.02 16.61 -29.72
N ASP A 412 37.90 15.82 -30.35
CA ASP A 412 38.11 14.40 -30.06
C ASP A 412 39.55 14.20 -29.58
N LEU A 413 39.83 13.07 -28.92
CA LEU A 413 41.14 12.78 -28.31
C LEU A 413 42.13 12.14 -29.30
N SER A 414 42.32 12.74 -30.47
CA SER A 414 43.14 12.13 -31.54
C SER A 414 44.61 12.53 -31.52
N HIS A 415 44.98 13.69 -30.95
CA HIS A 415 46.35 14.21 -31.01
C HIS A 415 47.15 13.94 -29.73
N ILE A 416 46.50 13.43 -28.67
CA ILE A 416 47.15 13.02 -27.41
C ILE A 416 47.27 11.50 -27.35
N ASP A 417 48.38 11.02 -26.77
CA ASP A 417 48.56 9.61 -26.45
C ASP A 417 47.59 9.16 -25.34
N VAL A 418 46.56 8.40 -25.75
CA VAL A 418 45.56 7.83 -24.85
C VAL A 418 45.80 6.32 -24.69
N PRO A 419 45.66 5.75 -23.48
CA PRO A 419 45.73 4.29 -23.30
C PRO A 419 44.67 3.57 -24.17
N PRO A 420 45.04 2.52 -24.94
CA PRO A 420 44.14 1.91 -25.92
C PRO A 420 42.90 1.26 -25.30
N ASN A 421 42.99 0.81 -24.05
CA ASN A 421 41.90 0.13 -23.32
C ASN A 421 41.16 1.06 -22.34
N MET A 422 41.28 2.38 -22.50
CA MET A 422 40.70 3.37 -21.58
C MET A 422 39.17 3.23 -21.43
N ASN A 423 38.47 2.81 -22.48
CA ASN A 423 37.00 2.73 -22.55
C ASN A 423 36.39 1.40 -22.07
N MET A 424 37.18 0.32 -21.91
CA MET A 424 36.67 -1.04 -21.65
C MET A 424 35.78 -1.16 -20.40
N TRP A 425 36.29 -0.76 -19.23
CA TRP A 425 35.53 -0.78 -17.97
C TRP A 425 34.40 0.25 -17.89
N PRO A 426 34.60 1.50 -18.36
CA PRO A 426 33.50 2.47 -18.45
C PRO A 426 32.33 1.98 -19.31
N LEU A 427 32.59 1.30 -20.44
CA LEU A 427 31.56 0.68 -21.28
C LEU A 427 30.88 -0.49 -20.57
N PHE A 428 31.66 -1.33 -19.86
CA PHE A 428 31.09 -2.37 -18.99
C PHE A 428 30.12 -1.77 -17.96
N HIS A 429 30.54 -0.73 -17.22
CA HIS A 429 29.69 -0.02 -16.26
C HIS A 429 28.47 0.66 -16.90
N ASN A 430 28.63 1.18 -18.12
CA ASN A 430 27.54 1.75 -18.92
C ASN A 430 26.44 0.71 -19.18
N GLY A 431 26.86 -0.49 -19.60
CA GLY A 431 25.97 -1.65 -19.79
C GLY A 431 25.32 -2.14 -18.50
N VAL A 432 26.08 -2.21 -17.40
CA VAL A 432 25.52 -2.55 -16.07
C VAL A 432 24.45 -1.55 -15.66
N ALA A 433 24.73 -0.25 -15.77
CA ALA A 433 23.79 0.81 -15.41
C ALA A 433 22.49 0.76 -16.22
N ALA A 434 22.57 0.46 -17.52
CA ALA A 434 21.39 0.27 -18.36
C ALA A 434 20.59 -0.97 -17.92
N GLY A 435 21.24 -2.12 -17.72
CA GLY A 435 20.57 -3.35 -17.29
C GLY A 435 19.97 -3.27 -15.88
N LEU A 436 20.60 -2.54 -14.96
CA LEU A 436 20.10 -2.32 -13.60
C LEU A 436 18.82 -1.49 -13.57
N SER A 437 18.55 -0.71 -14.62
CA SER A 437 17.29 0.03 -14.72
C SER A 437 16.06 -0.86 -14.83
N ILE A 438 16.21 -2.13 -15.20
CA ILE A 438 15.10 -3.08 -15.33
C ILE A 438 14.50 -3.40 -13.95
N SER A 439 13.18 -3.32 -13.82
CA SER A 439 12.45 -3.71 -12.60
C SER A 439 12.51 -5.21 -12.32
N LEU A 440 12.45 -5.59 -11.05
CA LEU A 440 12.31 -7.00 -10.60
C LEU A 440 11.02 -7.63 -11.12
N ASN A 441 9.93 -6.85 -11.17
CA ASN A 441 8.59 -7.35 -11.51
C ASN A 441 8.37 -7.54 -13.02
N ALA A 442 9.40 -7.36 -13.84
CA ALA A 442 9.42 -7.67 -15.26
C ALA A 442 9.41 -9.19 -15.49
N SER A 443 8.27 -9.83 -15.20
CA SER A 443 8.09 -11.29 -15.31
C SER A 443 8.08 -11.83 -16.75
N LYS A 444 8.31 -10.98 -17.76
CA LYS A 444 8.24 -11.31 -19.19
C LYS A 444 9.63 -11.41 -19.85
N ILE A 445 10.71 -11.35 -19.07
CA ILE A 445 12.08 -11.50 -19.58
C ILE A 445 12.43 -12.99 -19.64
N ASP A 446 12.54 -13.50 -20.87
CA ASP A 446 12.90 -14.88 -21.19
C ASP A 446 14.34 -14.99 -21.69
N SER A 447 14.89 -16.21 -21.69
CA SER A 447 16.23 -16.51 -22.23
C SER A 447 16.42 -16.01 -23.67
N THR A 448 15.37 -16.04 -24.49
CA THR A 448 15.39 -15.57 -25.88
C THR A 448 15.58 -14.07 -25.97
N TRP A 449 14.91 -13.29 -25.10
CA TRP A 449 15.05 -11.84 -25.06
C TRP A 449 16.45 -11.43 -24.61
N MET A 450 17.03 -12.12 -23.63
CA MET A 450 18.41 -11.85 -23.20
C MET A 450 19.42 -12.06 -24.34
N VAL A 451 19.24 -13.11 -25.15
CA VAL A 451 20.07 -13.37 -26.34
C VAL A 451 19.76 -12.40 -27.48
N TYR A 452 18.51 -11.95 -27.62
CA TYR A 452 18.10 -10.97 -28.62
C TYR A 452 18.78 -9.61 -28.43
N ASN A 453 19.06 -9.23 -27.18
CA ASN A 453 19.82 -8.01 -26.85
C ASN A 453 21.30 -8.07 -27.21
N LYS A 454 21.80 -9.24 -27.65
CA LYS A 454 23.18 -9.36 -28.11
C LYS A 454 23.39 -8.43 -29.33
N PRO A 455 24.32 -7.46 -29.26
CA PRO A 455 24.53 -6.52 -30.35
C PRO A 455 24.99 -7.28 -31.61
N ARG A 456 24.38 -6.93 -32.74
CA ARG A 456 24.82 -7.43 -34.05
C ARG A 456 26.14 -6.73 -34.37
N SER A 457 27.25 -7.45 -34.20
CA SER A 457 28.63 -6.98 -34.27
C SER A 457 28.89 -6.02 -35.43
N ILE A 458 29.11 -4.74 -35.11
CA ILE A 458 29.57 -3.69 -36.05
C ILE A 458 30.85 -3.01 -35.51
N SER A 459 31.17 -3.13 -34.22
CA SER A 459 32.41 -2.61 -33.60
C SER A 459 32.89 -3.46 -32.41
N ASN A 460 34.21 -3.48 -32.16
CA ASN A 460 34.86 -4.24 -31.08
C ASN A 460 34.42 -3.81 -29.66
N ASP A 461 33.83 -2.63 -29.50
CA ASP A 461 33.38 -2.09 -28.22
C ASP A 461 32.01 -2.64 -27.75
N THR A 462 31.13 -3.01 -28.69
CA THR A 462 29.77 -3.51 -28.38
C THR A 462 29.68 -4.77 -27.49
N PRO A 463 30.59 -5.77 -27.55
CA PRO A 463 30.53 -6.91 -26.62
C PRO A 463 30.77 -6.53 -25.16
N THR A 464 31.49 -5.43 -24.88
CA THR A 464 31.82 -5.01 -23.50
C THR A 464 30.61 -4.45 -22.76
N GLU A 465 29.78 -3.65 -23.42
CA GLU A 465 28.52 -3.15 -22.87
C GLU A 465 27.53 -4.30 -22.61
N HIS A 466 27.46 -5.27 -23.54
CA HIS A 466 26.62 -6.46 -23.38
C HIS A 466 27.05 -7.30 -22.17
N ALA A 467 28.36 -7.42 -21.92
CA ALA A 467 28.88 -8.10 -20.74
C ALA A 467 28.36 -7.47 -19.43
N GLY A 468 28.38 -6.14 -19.35
CA GLY A 468 27.84 -5.41 -18.20
C GLY A 468 26.32 -5.59 -18.05
N PHE A 469 25.60 -5.56 -19.17
CA PHE A 469 24.15 -5.84 -19.20
C PHE A 469 23.81 -7.22 -18.63
N LEU A 470 24.56 -8.27 -18.99
CA LEU A 470 24.37 -9.62 -18.45
C LEU A 470 24.61 -9.70 -16.94
N MET A 471 25.65 -9.01 -16.44
CA MET A 471 25.91 -8.91 -15.00
C MET A 471 24.73 -8.28 -14.26
N ALA A 472 24.19 -7.18 -14.79
CA ALA A 472 23.04 -6.49 -14.20
C ALA A 472 21.78 -7.36 -14.16
N LEU A 473 21.51 -8.14 -15.21
CA LEU A 473 20.41 -9.12 -15.19
C LEU A 473 20.59 -10.18 -14.10
N GLY A 474 21.83 -10.56 -13.81
CA GLY A 474 22.16 -11.45 -12.70
C GLY A 474 21.91 -10.84 -11.33
N LEU A 475 22.35 -9.60 -11.12
CA LEU A 475 22.09 -8.83 -9.89
C LEU A 475 20.59 -8.58 -9.65
N ASN A 476 19.80 -8.48 -10.72
CA ASN A 476 18.34 -8.40 -10.67
C ASN A 476 17.64 -9.77 -10.56
N GLY A 477 18.38 -10.89 -10.57
CA GLY A 477 17.84 -12.25 -10.46
C GLY A 477 17.22 -12.83 -11.74
N HIS A 478 17.16 -12.07 -12.83
CA HIS A 478 16.58 -12.50 -14.12
C HIS A 478 17.44 -13.54 -14.84
N LEU A 479 18.76 -13.55 -14.59
CA LEU A 479 19.70 -14.47 -15.25
C LEU A 479 19.51 -15.94 -14.85
N SER A 480 18.77 -16.22 -13.77
CA SER A 480 18.37 -17.59 -13.38
C SER A 480 17.55 -18.30 -14.47
N ARG A 481 16.88 -17.54 -15.35
CA ARG A 481 16.07 -18.06 -16.48
C ARG A 481 16.88 -18.30 -17.76
N LEU A 482 18.16 -17.92 -17.78
CA LEU A 482 19.02 -18.10 -18.94
C LEU A 482 19.37 -19.58 -19.12
N SER A 483 19.23 -20.11 -20.34
CA SER A 483 19.54 -21.52 -20.60
C SER A 483 21.04 -21.82 -20.40
N THR A 484 21.36 -22.97 -19.81
CA THR A 484 22.75 -23.42 -19.60
C THR A 484 23.55 -23.51 -20.90
N LEU A 485 22.89 -23.88 -22.01
CA LEU A 485 23.50 -23.90 -23.35
C LEU A 485 23.97 -22.51 -23.79
N SER A 486 23.16 -21.48 -23.55
CA SER A 486 23.53 -20.10 -23.89
C SER A 486 24.66 -19.57 -22.99
N ILE A 487 24.69 -19.96 -21.70
CA ILE A 487 25.80 -19.66 -20.79
C ILE A 487 27.11 -20.23 -21.34
N HIS A 488 27.09 -21.50 -21.77
CA HIS A 488 28.24 -22.14 -22.40
C HIS A 488 28.66 -21.43 -23.70
N ASP A 489 27.71 -21.08 -24.59
CA ASP A 489 28.00 -20.33 -25.82
C ASP A 489 28.65 -18.96 -25.54
N TYR A 490 28.30 -18.28 -24.45
CA TYR A 490 28.96 -17.04 -24.09
C TYR A 490 30.39 -17.25 -23.57
N LEU A 491 30.60 -18.24 -22.70
CA LEU A 491 31.93 -18.51 -22.12
C LEU A 491 32.93 -19.04 -23.16
N CYS A 492 32.48 -19.88 -24.11
CA CYS A 492 33.34 -20.37 -25.19
C CYS A 492 33.87 -19.27 -26.13
N LYS A 493 33.27 -18.07 -26.14
CA LYS A 493 33.77 -16.95 -26.95
C LYS A 493 35.08 -16.35 -26.40
N GLY A 494 35.45 -16.65 -25.15
CA GLY A 494 36.73 -16.26 -24.58
C GLY A 494 36.90 -14.76 -24.30
N HIS A 495 35.85 -13.94 -24.40
CA HIS A 495 35.93 -12.52 -24.07
C HIS A 495 35.91 -12.32 -22.55
N GLU A 496 37.00 -11.78 -21.99
CA GLU A 496 37.25 -11.60 -20.55
C GLU A 496 36.04 -11.01 -19.79
N LEU A 497 35.56 -9.82 -20.20
CA LEU A 497 34.47 -9.15 -19.48
C LEU A 497 33.12 -9.89 -19.55
N ILE A 498 32.84 -10.63 -20.64
CA ILE A 498 31.61 -11.43 -20.77
C ILE A 498 31.64 -12.55 -19.73
N SER A 499 32.79 -13.21 -19.59
CA SER A 499 33.00 -14.23 -18.56
C SER A 499 32.84 -13.65 -17.16
N VAL A 500 33.45 -12.49 -16.87
CA VAL A 500 33.27 -11.78 -15.58
C VAL A 500 31.78 -11.50 -15.30
N GLY A 501 31.07 -10.94 -16.27
CA GLY A 501 29.67 -10.56 -16.12
C GLY A 501 28.73 -11.75 -15.90
N ILE A 502 28.97 -12.86 -16.60
CA ILE A 502 28.16 -14.08 -16.45
C ILE A 502 28.47 -14.81 -15.15
N LEU A 503 29.75 -14.99 -14.79
CA LEU A 503 30.11 -15.70 -13.56
C LEU A 503 29.56 -14.98 -12.33
N LEU A 504 29.76 -13.66 -12.23
CA LEU A 504 29.18 -12.86 -11.14
C LEU A 504 27.67 -12.80 -11.22
N GLY A 505 27.09 -12.66 -12.42
CA GLY A 505 25.64 -12.57 -12.59
C GLY A 505 24.91 -13.86 -12.20
N VAL A 506 25.43 -15.03 -12.59
CA VAL A 506 24.85 -16.34 -12.26
C VAL A 506 24.98 -16.61 -10.77
N SER A 507 26.16 -16.31 -10.19
CA SER A 507 26.39 -16.44 -8.75
C SER A 507 25.51 -15.52 -7.92
N ALA A 508 25.31 -14.27 -8.36
CA ALA A 508 24.41 -13.33 -7.69
C ALA A 508 22.94 -13.77 -7.75
N ALA A 509 22.49 -14.29 -8.89
CA ALA A 509 21.13 -14.81 -9.04
C ALA A 509 20.86 -16.06 -8.18
N LYS A 510 21.92 -16.84 -7.91
CA LYS A 510 21.87 -18.07 -7.09
C LYS A 510 22.51 -17.91 -5.71
N ARG A 511 22.59 -16.67 -5.20
CA ARG A 511 23.25 -16.33 -3.94
C ARG A 511 22.69 -17.17 -2.78
N GLY A 512 23.58 -17.79 -2.00
CA GLY A 512 23.24 -18.60 -0.82
C GLY A 512 22.55 -19.95 -1.09
N THR A 513 22.40 -20.37 -2.36
CA THR A 513 21.67 -21.61 -2.71
C THR A 513 22.53 -22.87 -2.75
N MET A 514 23.87 -22.74 -2.80
CA MET A 514 24.80 -23.86 -2.98
C MET A 514 24.52 -24.72 -4.23
N ASP A 515 24.00 -24.13 -5.31
CA ASP A 515 23.67 -24.87 -6.53
C ASP A 515 24.90 -25.51 -7.19
N LEU A 516 24.89 -26.84 -7.28
CA LEU A 516 25.99 -27.65 -7.84
C LEU A 516 26.30 -27.33 -9.30
N SER A 517 25.30 -26.92 -10.09
CA SER A 517 25.53 -26.59 -11.51
C SER A 517 26.36 -25.32 -11.67
N ALA A 518 26.09 -24.31 -10.83
CA ALA A 518 26.88 -23.08 -10.75
C ALA A 518 28.26 -23.34 -10.13
N THR A 519 28.37 -24.20 -9.11
CA THR A 519 29.68 -24.58 -8.54
C THR A 519 30.57 -25.22 -9.59
N LYS A 520 30.05 -26.16 -10.40
CA LYS A 520 30.81 -26.80 -11.49
C LYS A 520 31.26 -25.82 -12.57
N LEU A 521 30.44 -24.80 -12.85
CA LEU A 521 30.79 -23.73 -13.78
C LEU A 521 31.97 -22.91 -13.25
N LEU A 522 31.90 -22.50 -11.98
CA LEU A 522 32.94 -21.69 -11.33
C LEU A 522 34.23 -22.47 -11.10
N SER A 523 34.15 -23.76 -10.75
CA SER A 523 35.32 -24.60 -10.48
C SER A 523 36.25 -24.77 -11.68
N ILE A 524 35.74 -24.61 -12.91
CA ILE A 524 36.57 -24.66 -14.13
C ILE A 524 37.53 -23.46 -14.18
N HIS A 525 37.12 -22.33 -13.60
CA HIS A 525 37.87 -21.07 -13.61
C HIS A 525 38.74 -20.87 -12.35
N ILE A 526 38.66 -21.78 -11.36
CA ILE A 526 39.43 -21.75 -10.12
C ILE A 526 40.33 -22.99 -10.07
N GLU A 527 41.64 -22.77 -10.20
CA GLU A 527 42.61 -23.86 -10.32
C GLU A 527 42.62 -24.82 -9.11
N ALA A 528 42.44 -24.31 -7.89
CA ALA A 528 42.43 -25.16 -6.69
C ALA A 528 41.23 -26.10 -6.59
N LEU A 529 40.18 -25.87 -7.36
CA LEU A 529 39.00 -26.74 -7.42
C LEU A 529 39.01 -27.70 -8.62
N LEU A 530 40.00 -27.57 -9.50
CA LEU A 530 40.16 -28.47 -10.65
C LEU A 530 40.68 -29.84 -10.19
N PRO A 531 40.11 -30.95 -10.69
CA PRO A 531 40.68 -32.26 -10.49
C PRO A 531 42.12 -32.32 -11.04
N PRO A 532 43.04 -33.08 -10.42
CA PRO A 532 44.43 -33.20 -10.89
C PRO A 532 44.57 -33.81 -12.29
N THR A 533 43.48 -34.35 -12.87
CA THR A 533 43.42 -34.94 -14.20
C THR A 533 42.95 -33.99 -15.30
N SER A 534 42.50 -32.76 -14.99
CA SER A 534 42.05 -31.80 -15.99
C SER A 534 43.19 -31.02 -16.65
N THR A 535 43.02 -30.67 -17.93
CA THR A 535 43.96 -29.81 -18.68
C THR A 535 44.04 -28.42 -18.07
N GLU A 536 45.24 -27.85 -18.00
CA GLU A 536 45.46 -26.46 -17.58
C GLU A 536 44.79 -25.53 -18.61
N LEU A 537 43.97 -24.61 -18.11
CA LEU A 537 43.23 -23.63 -18.91
C LEU A 537 43.86 -22.25 -18.69
N ASP A 538 44.17 -21.55 -19.79
CA ASP A 538 44.60 -20.16 -19.75
C ASP A 538 43.39 -19.27 -19.43
N VAL A 539 43.26 -18.85 -18.17
CA VAL A 539 42.15 -18.04 -17.66
C VAL A 539 42.68 -16.67 -17.26
N ALA A 540 42.12 -15.61 -17.84
CA ALA A 540 42.49 -14.23 -17.50
C ALA A 540 42.30 -13.94 -16.00
N PRO A 541 43.20 -13.16 -15.36
CA PRO A 541 43.15 -12.89 -13.91
C PRO A 541 41.82 -12.32 -13.43
N ALA A 542 41.22 -11.37 -14.16
CA ALA A 542 39.94 -10.79 -13.76
C ALA A 542 38.79 -11.82 -13.72
N VAL A 543 38.84 -12.84 -14.59
CA VAL A 543 37.87 -13.95 -14.61
C VAL A 543 38.07 -14.86 -13.39
N GLN A 544 39.32 -15.14 -13.01
CA GLN A 544 39.63 -15.91 -11.80
C GLN A 544 39.11 -15.18 -10.55
N VAL A 545 39.38 -13.87 -10.43
CA VAL A 545 38.89 -13.01 -9.35
C VAL A 545 37.35 -13.02 -9.28
N ALA A 546 36.68 -12.91 -10.43
CA ALA A 546 35.23 -12.99 -10.54
C ALA A 546 34.67 -14.38 -10.15
N ALA A 547 35.35 -15.46 -10.53
CA ALA A 547 34.96 -16.83 -10.18
C ALA A 547 35.05 -17.08 -8.67
N VAL A 548 36.15 -16.65 -8.04
CA VAL A 548 36.36 -16.76 -6.59
C VAL A 548 35.28 -16.00 -5.82
N MET A 549 35.00 -14.75 -6.20
CA MET A 549 33.90 -13.99 -5.60
C MET A 549 32.53 -14.64 -5.87
N GLY A 550 32.33 -15.18 -7.08
CA GLY A 550 31.13 -15.92 -7.44
C GLY A 550 30.91 -17.16 -6.57
N LEU A 551 31.97 -17.86 -6.17
CA LEU A 551 31.90 -18.95 -5.21
C LEU A 551 31.47 -18.46 -3.82
N GLY A 552 32.04 -17.33 -3.37
CA GLY A 552 31.65 -16.67 -2.13
C GLY A 552 30.17 -16.28 -2.07
N LEU A 553 29.61 -15.74 -3.16
CA LEU A 553 28.18 -15.40 -3.26
C LEU A 553 27.29 -16.65 -3.24
N LEU A 554 27.69 -17.71 -3.94
CA LEU A 554 26.92 -18.96 -4.04
C LEU A 554 26.80 -19.68 -2.69
N TYR A 555 27.91 -19.70 -1.93
CA TYR A 555 28.02 -20.34 -0.61
C TYR A 555 27.85 -19.36 0.55
N GLN A 556 27.36 -18.14 0.29
CA GLN A 556 27.22 -17.09 1.30
C GLN A 556 26.38 -17.58 2.50
N GLY A 557 26.89 -17.41 3.72
CA GLY A 557 26.21 -17.80 4.96
C GLY A 557 26.08 -19.32 5.17
N SER A 558 26.65 -20.17 4.29
CA SER A 558 26.54 -21.63 4.41
C SER A 558 27.47 -22.19 5.50
N GLY A 559 28.66 -21.62 5.71
CA GLY A 559 29.69 -22.21 6.56
C GLY A 559 30.32 -23.50 5.98
N HIS A 560 30.30 -23.67 4.65
CA HIS A 560 30.79 -24.90 4.03
C HIS A 560 32.32 -25.07 4.16
N HIS A 561 32.73 -26.03 4.99
CA HIS A 561 34.13 -26.22 5.41
C HIS A 561 35.13 -26.36 4.25
N HIS A 562 34.88 -27.27 3.30
CA HIS A 562 35.84 -27.53 2.21
C HIS A 562 36.05 -26.31 1.30
N MET A 563 35.00 -25.50 1.06
CA MET A 563 35.14 -24.29 0.23
C MET A 563 35.90 -23.21 1.01
N ALA A 564 35.67 -23.10 2.32
CA ALA A 564 36.41 -22.18 3.19
C ALA A 564 37.90 -22.55 3.25
N GLU A 565 38.23 -23.84 3.35
CA GLU A 565 39.61 -24.33 3.36
C GLU A 565 40.35 -24.01 2.05
N VAL A 566 39.71 -24.26 0.91
CA VAL A 566 40.27 -23.93 -0.41
C VAL A 566 40.54 -22.43 -0.51
N LEU A 567 39.56 -21.59 -0.16
CA LEU A 567 39.72 -20.13 -0.22
C LEU A 567 40.80 -19.60 0.73
N LEU A 568 40.99 -20.22 1.90
CA LEU A 568 42.06 -19.86 2.82
C LEU A 568 43.45 -20.17 2.22
N GLY A 569 43.57 -21.25 1.45
CA GLY A 569 44.77 -21.55 0.65
C GLY A 569 45.00 -20.49 -0.44
N GLU A 570 43.94 -20.06 -1.12
CA GLU A 570 44.01 -19.06 -2.20
C GLU A 570 44.40 -17.66 -1.72
N ILE A 571 44.08 -17.27 -0.48
CA ILE A 571 44.54 -15.98 0.10
C ILE A 571 46.07 -15.90 0.09
N GLY A 572 46.75 -16.99 0.45
CA GLY A 572 48.21 -17.09 0.58
C GLY A 572 48.93 -17.61 -0.68
N ARG A 573 48.29 -17.55 -1.86
CA ARG A 573 48.80 -18.15 -3.10
C ARG A 573 50.20 -17.62 -3.48
N PRO A 574 51.20 -18.51 -3.69
CA PRO A 574 52.54 -18.09 -4.12
C PRO A 574 52.56 -17.59 -5.58
N PRO A 575 53.53 -16.75 -5.98
CA PRO A 575 53.68 -16.32 -7.37
C PRO A 575 54.26 -17.43 -8.25
N GLY A 576 53.89 -17.43 -9.54
CA GLY A 576 54.32 -18.46 -10.50
C GLY A 576 53.37 -19.67 -10.54
N PRO A 577 53.68 -20.70 -11.34
CA PRO A 577 55.00 -21.02 -11.89
C PRO A 577 55.46 -20.07 -13.00
N GLU A 578 56.77 -19.84 -13.09
CA GLU A 578 57.43 -19.07 -14.16
C GLU A 578 56.87 -17.64 -14.37
N MET A 579 55.99 -17.43 -15.34
CA MET A 579 55.39 -16.13 -15.67
C MET A 579 53.93 -15.99 -15.21
N GLU A 580 53.31 -17.08 -14.75
CA GLU A 580 51.91 -17.12 -14.36
C GLU A 580 51.66 -16.47 -12.98
N HIS A 581 50.41 -16.04 -12.76
CA HIS A 581 49.93 -15.48 -11.48
C HIS A 581 50.78 -14.34 -10.91
N SER A 582 51.34 -13.51 -11.78
CA SER A 582 52.16 -12.34 -11.43
C SER A 582 51.35 -11.03 -11.44
N ILE A 583 50.25 -10.97 -12.19
CA ILE A 583 49.43 -9.78 -12.41
C ILE A 583 48.26 -9.76 -11.39
N ASP A 584 47.94 -8.59 -10.86
CA ASP A 584 46.77 -8.28 -10.01
C ASP A 584 46.52 -9.25 -8.83
N ARG A 585 47.59 -9.76 -8.23
CA ARG A 585 47.54 -10.72 -7.12
C ARG A 585 46.85 -10.17 -5.88
N GLU A 586 46.99 -8.87 -5.63
CA GLU A 586 46.32 -8.18 -4.51
C GLU A 586 44.79 -8.28 -4.65
N SER A 587 44.25 -8.09 -5.86
CA SER A 587 42.81 -8.22 -6.13
C SER A 587 42.30 -9.66 -5.94
N TYR A 588 43.11 -10.66 -6.32
CA TYR A 588 42.77 -12.07 -6.15
C TYR A 588 42.76 -12.49 -4.69
N SER A 589 43.81 -12.13 -3.94
CA SER A 589 43.88 -12.40 -2.49
C SER A 589 42.76 -11.69 -1.73
N LEU A 590 42.44 -10.44 -2.10
CA LEU A 590 41.30 -9.72 -1.56
C LEU A 590 39.98 -10.44 -1.86
N ALA A 591 39.74 -10.86 -3.11
CA ALA A 591 38.52 -11.56 -3.49
C ALA A 591 38.37 -12.92 -2.78
N ALA A 592 39.47 -13.66 -2.59
CA ALA A 592 39.48 -14.89 -1.81
C ALA A 592 39.13 -14.63 -0.34
N GLY A 593 39.68 -13.56 0.26
CA GLY A 593 39.35 -13.12 1.61
C GLY A 593 37.88 -12.70 1.77
N LEU A 594 37.37 -11.88 0.84
CA LEU A 594 35.96 -11.47 0.83
C LEU A 594 35.03 -12.67 0.63
N ALA A 595 35.34 -13.58 -0.30
CA ALA A 595 34.57 -14.79 -0.53
C ALA A 595 34.55 -15.69 0.71
N LEU A 596 35.70 -15.89 1.36
CA LEU A 596 35.81 -16.64 2.61
C LEU A 596 34.96 -15.99 3.72
N GLY A 597 35.06 -14.67 3.87
CA GLY A 597 34.27 -13.89 4.81
C GLY A 597 32.76 -14.01 4.57
N LEU A 598 32.32 -14.03 3.31
CA LEU A 598 30.91 -14.22 2.94
C LEU A 598 30.40 -15.63 3.26
N ILE A 599 31.22 -16.67 3.06
CA ILE A 599 30.85 -18.06 3.38
C ILE A 599 30.72 -18.25 4.90
N THR A 600 31.64 -17.64 5.67
CA THR A 600 31.76 -17.81 7.13
C THR A 600 31.04 -16.72 7.94
N LEU A 601 30.32 -15.83 7.28
CA LEU A 601 29.73 -14.62 7.85
C LEU A 601 28.95 -14.89 9.15
N GLY A 602 29.42 -14.32 10.26
CA GLY A 602 28.78 -14.46 11.59
C GLY A 602 28.88 -15.85 12.25
N LYS A 603 29.58 -16.82 11.63
CA LYS A 603 29.69 -18.22 12.12
C LYS A 603 31.00 -18.53 12.84
N GLY A 604 31.82 -17.53 13.15
CA GLY A 604 33.15 -17.71 13.72
C GLY A 604 33.18 -18.57 15.00
N LYS A 605 32.16 -18.50 15.87
CA LYS A 605 32.07 -19.32 17.10
C LYS A 605 31.88 -20.81 16.81
N GLU A 606 31.08 -21.15 15.80
CA GLU A 606 30.77 -22.54 15.43
C GLU A 606 31.96 -23.20 14.73
N MET A 607 32.60 -22.48 13.81
CA MET A 607 33.73 -22.98 13.02
C MET A 607 35.03 -23.08 13.84
N SER A 608 35.20 -22.25 14.88
CA SER A 608 36.37 -22.32 15.78
C SER A 608 36.33 -23.51 16.75
N GLY A 609 35.19 -24.21 16.86
CA GLY A 609 35.03 -25.38 17.73
C GLY A 609 35.54 -26.71 17.14
N VAL A 610 35.89 -26.73 15.85
CA VAL A 610 36.41 -27.93 15.16
C VAL A 610 37.93 -27.93 15.26
N ALA A 611 38.49 -28.85 16.05
CA ALA A 611 39.89 -28.86 16.48
C ALA A 611 40.93 -29.08 15.36
N ASP A 612 40.50 -29.47 14.16
CA ASP A 612 41.41 -29.95 13.11
C ASP A 612 42.03 -28.83 12.26
N PHE A 613 41.49 -27.58 12.31
CA PHE A 613 42.01 -26.49 11.48
C PHE A 613 41.69 -25.06 12.01
N PRO A 614 42.64 -24.36 12.67
CA PRO A 614 42.39 -23.03 13.21
C PRO A 614 42.43 -21.96 12.11
N MET A 615 41.29 -21.73 11.44
CA MET A 615 41.17 -20.74 10.34
C MET A 615 41.48 -19.32 10.81
N ALA A 616 41.05 -18.94 12.02
CA ALA A 616 41.29 -17.61 12.59
C ALA A 616 42.79 -17.32 12.77
N ASP A 617 43.55 -18.30 13.27
CA ASP A 617 45.00 -18.15 13.48
C ASP A 617 45.76 -18.05 12.15
N GLN A 618 45.30 -18.76 11.12
CA GLN A 618 45.88 -18.65 9.78
C GLN A 618 45.60 -17.30 9.13
N LEU A 619 44.39 -16.76 9.29
CA LEU A 619 44.08 -15.41 8.82
C LEU A 619 44.88 -14.35 9.62
N TYR A 620 45.06 -14.55 10.93
CA TYR A 620 45.91 -13.68 11.73
C TYR A 620 47.38 -13.73 11.25
N HIS A 621 47.89 -14.91 10.91
CA HIS A 621 49.21 -15.10 10.30
C HIS A 621 49.34 -14.38 8.95
N TYR A 622 48.31 -14.43 8.12
CA TYR A 622 48.26 -13.67 6.85
C TYR A 622 48.13 -12.14 7.05
N MET A 623 47.58 -11.69 8.18
CA MET A 623 47.43 -10.27 8.50
C MET A 623 48.70 -9.63 9.06
N VAL A 624 49.39 -10.31 9.99
CA VAL A 624 50.58 -9.78 10.69
C VAL A 624 51.86 -10.14 9.95
N GLY A 625 51.86 -11.26 9.23
CA GLY A 625 53.05 -11.82 8.60
C GLY A 625 53.79 -12.79 9.51
N GLY A 626 54.67 -13.56 8.90
CA GLY A 626 55.45 -14.61 9.54
C GLY A 626 56.01 -15.58 8.51
N HIS A 627 56.64 -16.66 8.95
CA HIS A 627 57.23 -17.63 8.03
C HIS A 627 56.15 -18.35 7.22
N LYS A 628 56.37 -18.53 5.91
CA LYS A 628 55.48 -19.32 5.06
C LYS A 628 55.45 -20.77 5.56
N ARG A 629 54.24 -21.35 5.59
CA ARG A 629 54.08 -22.78 5.84
C ARG A 629 54.53 -23.55 4.58
N PRO A 630 55.17 -24.73 4.73
CA PRO A 630 55.57 -25.53 3.58
C PRO A 630 54.35 -26.00 2.80
N LEU A 631 54.37 -25.79 1.49
CA LEU A 631 53.32 -26.26 0.57
C LEU A 631 53.19 -27.79 0.67
N THR A 632 51.96 -28.29 0.81
CA THR A 632 51.63 -29.72 0.87
C THR A 632 51.01 -30.20 -0.45
N GLY A 633 51.25 -31.46 -0.81
CA GLY A 633 50.63 -32.10 -1.98
C GLY A 633 51.01 -31.51 -3.34
N ILE A 634 50.03 -31.41 -4.24
CA ILE A 634 50.17 -31.07 -5.68
C ILE A 634 50.77 -29.67 -5.88
N HIS A 635 50.49 -28.72 -4.99
CA HIS A 635 51.05 -27.36 -5.05
C HIS A 635 52.58 -27.33 -4.89
N LYS A 636 53.16 -28.29 -4.18
CA LYS A 636 54.62 -28.39 -4.03
C LYS A 636 55.32 -28.78 -5.33
N GLU A 637 54.68 -29.62 -6.15
CA GLU A 637 55.24 -30.05 -7.43
C GLU A 637 55.12 -28.97 -8.50
N LYS A 638 53.99 -28.25 -8.53
CA LYS A 638 53.74 -27.15 -9.48
C LYS A 638 54.64 -25.92 -9.24
N HIS A 639 54.78 -25.48 -7.98
CA HIS A 639 55.59 -24.30 -7.64
C HIS A 639 57.07 -24.62 -7.39
N LYS A 640 57.58 -25.69 -8.01
CA LYS A 640 59.01 -26.05 -7.92
C LYS A 640 59.90 -25.05 -8.66
N SER A 641 59.40 -24.48 -9.77
CA SER A 641 60.03 -23.33 -10.43
C SER A 641 59.50 -22.03 -9.79
N PRO A 642 60.38 -21.14 -9.31
CA PRO A 642 59.96 -19.84 -8.78
C PRO A 642 59.52 -18.93 -9.93
N SER A 643 58.74 -17.90 -9.61
CA SER A 643 58.35 -16.89 -10.60
C SER A 643 59.52 -16.04 -11.08
N TYR A 644 59.49 -15.60 -12.33
CA TYR A 644 60.51 -14.73 -12.93
C TYR A 644 60.26 -13.24 -12.69
N GLN A 645 59.04 -12.86 -12.33
CA GLN A 645 58.64 -11.46 -12.15
C GLN A 645 58.65 -11.02 -10.69
N ILE A 646 58.23 -11.90 -9.76
CA ILE A 646 58.07 -11.57 -8.34
C ILE A 646 58.93 -12.51 -7.49
N ARG A 647 59.88 -11.91 -6.78
CA ARG A 647 60.68 -12.63 -5.79
C ARG A 647 60.14 -12.35 -4.39
N GLU A 648 59.46 -13.33 -3.82
CA GLU A 648 59.07 -13.30 -2.42
C GLU A 648 60.13 -13.98 -1.55
N GLY A 649 60.32 -13.49 -0.32
CA GLY A 649 61.13 -14.15 0.69
C GLY A 649 60.39 -15.32 1.37
N ASP A 650 61.02 -15.85 2.42
CA ASP A 650 60.48 -16.94 3.25
C ASP A 650 59.30 -16.49 4.13
N ASN A 651 59.11 -15.17 4.28
CA ASN A 651 57.99 -14.59 4.98
C ASN A 651 56.78 -14.39 4.06
N VAL A 652 55.58 -14.46 4.65
CA VAL A 652 54.32 -14.11 4.00
C VAL A 652 54.36 -12.64 3.58
N ASN A 653 53.90 -12.38 2.35
CA ASN A 653 53.80 -11.02 1.83
C ASN A 653 52.52 -10.34 2.34
N VAL A 654 52.67 -9.59 3.44
CA VAL A 654 51.58 -8.87 4.11
C VAL A 654 50.90 -7.89 3.16
N ASP A 655 51.62 -7.28 2.21
CA ASP A 655 51.04 -6.31 1.27
C ASP A 655 49.95 -6.92 0.36
N VAL A 656 50.01 -8.23 0.12
CA VAL A 656 49.03 -8.97 -0.68
C VAL A 656 47.95 -9.58 0.21
N THR A 657 48.35 -10.27 1.28
CA THR A 657 47.44 -11.13 2.06
C THR A 657 46.68 -10.40 3.17
N SER A 658 47.21 -9.31 3.70
CA SER A 658 46.62 -8.58 4.83
C SER A 658 45.20 -8.03 4.58
N PRO A 659 44.88 -7.37 3.46
CA PRO A 659 43.54 -6.79 3.28
C PRO A 659 42.45 -7.87 3.21
N GLY A 660 42.70 -8.96 2.47
CA GLY A 660 41.78 -10.10 2.40
C GLY A 660 41.60 -10.79 3.74
N ALA A 661 42.69 -11.05 4.47
CA ALA A 661 42.63 -11.72 5.77
C ALA A 661 41.95 -10.87 6.85
N THR A 662 42.22 -9.56 6.87
CA THR A 662 41.62 -8.62 7.83
C THR A 662 40.11 -8.55 7.67
N LEU A 663 39.61 -8.43 6.43
CA LEU A 663 38.17 -8.39 6.16
C LEU A 663 37.49 -9.75 6.37
N ALA A 664 38.16 -10.85 6.00
CA ALA A 664 37.65 -12.20 6.26
C ALA A 664 37.44 -12.44 7.77
N LEU A 665 38.41 -12.06 8.61
CA LEU A 665 38.28 -12.14 10.07
C LEU A 665 37.13 -11.27 10.60
N GLY A 666 37.02 -10.03 10.13
CA GLY A 666 35.94 -9.13 10.51
C GLY A 666 34.55 -9.67 10.16
N MET A 667 34.39 -10.25 8.96
CA MET A 667 33.14 -10.87 8.50
C MET A 667 32.84 -12.19 9.24
N MET A 668 33.85 -13.03 9.46
CA MET A 668 33.68 -14.31 10.16
C MET A 668 33.16 -14.13 11.59
N PHE A 669 33.64 -13.08 12.29
CA PHE A 669 33.22 -12.72 13.65
C PHE A 669 32.23 -11.56 13.70
N PHE A 670 31.50 -11.29 12.61
CA PHE A 670 30.51 -10.23 12.53
C PHE A 670 29.45 -10.35 13.65
N ASP A 671 29.22 -9.25 14.37
CA ASP A 671 28.21 -9.15 15.46
C ASP A 671 28.34 -10.25 16.54
N THR A 672 29.57 -10.74 16.78
CA THR A 672 29.84 -11.77 17.79
C THR A 672 30.32 -11.22 19.13
N ASP A 673 30.71 -9.93 19.17
CA ASP A 673 31.28 -9.21 20.31
C ASP A 673 32.49 -9.91 20.97
N ASN A 674 33.28 -10.64 20.17
CA ASN A 674 34.47 -11.32 20.66
C ASN A 674 35.65 -10.36 20.86
N GLN A 675 35.89 -9.96 22.11
CA GLN A 675 36.94 -9.03 22.49
C GLN A 675 38.36 -9.53 22.13
N ALA A 676 38.64 -10.83 22.29
CA ALA A 676 39.97 -11.38 22.05
C ALA A 676 40.45 -11.17 20.61
N ILE A 677 39.55 -11.30 19.64
CA ILE A 677 39.87 -11.13 18.21
C ILE A 677 39.78 -9.65 17.82
N ALA A 678 38.89 -8.88 18.47
CA ALA A 678 38.85 -7.43 18.29
C ALA A 678 40.15 -6.74 18.75
N GLU A 679 40.81 -7.27 19.78
CA GLU A 679 42.12 -6.81 20.25
C GLU A 679 43.22 -7.04 19.20
N TRP A 680 43.18 -8.13 18.43
CA TRP A 680 44.12 -8.37 17.32
C TRP A 680 44.04 -7.31 16.22
N MET A 681 42.88 -6.66 16.10
CA MET A 681 42.61 -5.61 15.11
C MET A 681 42.92 -4.20 15.61
N THR A 682 43.42 -4.05 16.84
CA THR A 682 43.78 -2.73 17.38
C THR A 682 44.94 -2.11 16.62
N ALA A 683 44.91 -0.79 16.50
CA ALA A 683 46.05 -0.05 15.98
C ALA A 683 47.21 -0.16 16.97
N PRO A 684 48.45 -0.40 16.51
CA PRO A 684 49.59 -0.48 17.41
C PRO A 684 49.85 0.83 18.16
N ASP A 685 50.19 0.73 19.46
CA ASP A 685 50.41 1.89 20.33
C ASP A 685 51.83 2.48 20.26
N THR A 686 52.75 1.82 19.58
CA THR A 686 54.15 2.24 19.46
C THR A 686 54.48 2.63 18.02
N GLN A 687 55.32 3.66 17.85
CA GLN A 687 55.76 4.12 16.52
C GLN A 687 56.41 3.00 15.71
N PHE A 688 57.31 2.22 16.32
CA PHE A 688 57.99 1.12 15.63
C PHE A 688 57.02 0.10 15.01
N LEU A 689 55.93 -0.25 15.71
CA LEU A 689 54.93 -1.17 15.17
C LEU A 689 54.00 -0.50 14.15
N LEU A 690 53.77 0.81 14.26
CA LEU A 690 53.03 1.58 13.25
C LEU A 690 53.81 1.64 11.93
N ASP A 691 55.13 1.83 11.98
CA ASP A 691 56.00 1.87 10.79
C ASP A 691 56.00 0.53 10.03
N MET A 692 55.71 -0.58 10.73
CA MET A 692 55.61 -1.93 10.14
C MET A 692 54.27 -2.17 9.42
N VAL A 693 53.29 -1.28 9.56
CA VAL A 693 51.93 -1.45 9.00
C VAL A 693 51.60 -0.28 8.09
N ARG A 694 51.29 -0.59 6.82
CA ARG A 694 50.82 0.43 5.88
C ARG A 694 49.55 1.12 6.41
N PRO A 695 49.44 2.46 6.36
CA PRO A 695 48.28 3.19 6.89
C PRO A 695 46.93 2.76 6.31
N ASP A 696 46.89 2.39 5.03
CA ASP A 696 45.68 1.88 4.36
C ASP A 696 45.15 0.59 5.04
N PHE A 697 46.02 -0.24 5.61
CA PHE A 697 45.63 -1.44 6.34
C PHE A 697 45.09 -1.12 7.74
N LEU A 698 45.51 -0.01 8.37
CA LEU A 698 44.94 0.46 9.63
C LEU A 698 43.46 0.86 9.45
N LEU A 699 43.11 1.42 8.29
CA LEU A 699 41.73 1.69 7.92
C LEU A 699 40.92 0.38 7.90
N LEU A 700 41.39 -0.66 7.21
CA LEU A 700 40.71 -1.95 7.14
C LEU A 700 40.63 -2.66 8.50
N ARG A 701 41.68 -2.58 9.33
CA ARG A 701 41.68 -3.11 10.71
C ARG A 701 40.62 -2.43 11.58
N THR A 702 40.51 -1.11 11.46
CA THR A 702 39.47 -0.34 12.17
C THR A 702 38.07 -0.76 11.70
N ILE A 703 37.88 -0.97 10.39
CA ILE A 703 36.61 -1.49 9.84
C ILE A 703 36.30 -2.87 10.42
N SER A 704 37.24 -3.81 10.35
CA SER A 704 37.04 -5.17 10.85
C SER A 704 36.78 -5.21 12.35
N LYS A 705 37.47 -4.36 13.15
CA LYS A 705 37.18 -4.20 14.57
C LYS A 705 35.75 -3.75 14.83
N GLY A 706 35.26 -2.77 14.06
CA GLY A 706 33.87 -2.31 14.14
C GLY A 706 32.84 -3.37 13.71
N LEU A 707 33.16 -4.20 12.70
CA LEU A 707 32.30 -5.32 12.29
C LEU A 707 32.17 -6.40 13.39
N ILE A 708 33.25 -6.64 14.14
CA ILE A 708 33.26 -7.61 15.25
C ILE A 708 32.46 -7.05 16.44
N LEU A 709 32.73 -5.79 16.82
CA LEU A 709 32.11 -5.08 17.94
C LEU A 709 30.89 -4.25 17.49
N TRP A 710 29.99 -4.86 16.74
CA TRP A 710 28.91 -4.18 16.02
C TRP A 710 27.88 -3.51 16.96
N SER A 711 27.66 -4.07 18.15
CA SER A 711 26.75 -3.53 19.15
C SER A 711 27.26 -2.23 19.80
N SER A 712 28.58 -2.06 19.85
CA SER A 712 29.26 -0.92 20.51
C SER A 712 29.35 0.35 19.66
N ILE A 713 28.95 0.30 18.38
CA ILE A 713 29.08 1.42 17.45
C ILE A 713 28.09 2.53 17.84
N HIS A 714 28.63 3.70 18.18
CA HIS A 714 27.85 4.89 18.49
C HIS A 714 28.10 6.02 17.48
N PRO A 715 27.07 6.75 17.04
CA PRO A 715 27.19 7.88 16.13
C PRO A 715 27.70 9.13 16.89
N SER A 716 28.88 9.05 17.50
CA SER A 716 29.48 10.15 18.28
C SER A 716 30.94 10.38 17.88
N MET A 717 31.39 11.64 17.96
CA MET A 717 32.80 11.97 17.70
C MET A 717 33.73 11.24 18.66
N LYS A 718 33.32 11.11 19.94
CA LYS A 718 34.08 10.42 20.99
C LYS A 718 34.37 8.96 20.65
N TRP A 719 33.39 8.26 20.05
CA TRP A 719 33.56 6.86 19.64
C TRP A 719 34.52 6.73 18.46
N VAL A 720 34.45 7.64 17.48
CA VAL A 720 35.38 7.63 16.35
C VAL A 720 36.81 7.90 16.84
N GLU A 721 36.98 8.88 17.72
CA GLU A 721 38.30 9.25 18.29
C GLU A 721 38.86 8.20 19.26
N SER A 722 38.02 7.37 19.90
CA SER A 722 38.50 6.31 20.82
C SER A 722 39.28 5.20 20.13
N HIS A 723 39.26 5.13 18.80
CA HIS A 723 40.07 4.18 18.03
C HIS A 723 41.52 4.65 17.82
N LEU A 724 41.83 5.91 18.13
CA LEU A 724 43.16 6.47 17.97
C LEU A 724 44.09 6.05 19.13
N PRO A 725 45.28 5.52 18.84
CA PRO A 725 46.33 5.35 19.84
C PRO A 725 46.75 6.69 20.45
N GLU A 726 47.20 6.66 21.71
CA GLU A 726 47.67 7.87 22.42
C GLU A 726 48.82 8.58 21.70
N ILE A 727 49.70 7.83 21.03
CA ILE A 727 50.85 8.40 20.30
C ILE A 727 50.39 9.22 19.08
N VAL A 728 49.37 8.73 18.36
CA VAL A 728 48.83 9.37 17.16
C VAL A 728 48.04 10.62 17.56
N SER A 729 47.20 10.54 18.59
CA SER A 729 46.42 11.70 19.07
C SER A 729 47.31 12.82 19.61
N LYS A 730 48.46 12.49 20.19
CA LYS A 730 49.46 13.48 20.63
C LYS A 730 50.17 14.10 19.44
N HIS A 731 50.73 13.35 18.49
CA HIS A 731 51.68 13.91 17.51
C HIS A 731 51.12 14.25 16.12
N ALA A 732 49.91 13.81 15.76
CA ALA A 732 49.32 14.11 14.45
C ALA A 732 49.05 15.62 14.25
N PHE A 733 49.44 16.14 13.08
CA PHE A 733 49.24 17.55 12.67
C PHE A 733 49.75 18.63 13.65
N GLN A 734 50.64 18.27 14.60
CA GLN A 734 51.28 19.23 15.49
C GLN A 734 52.34 20.06 14.74
N ARG A 735 52.46 21.34 15.14
CA ARG A 735 53.53 22.24 14.70
C ARG A 735 54.35 22.70 15.90
N GLY A 736 55.64 22.40 15.89
CA GLY A 736 56.62 22.98 16.80
C GLY A 736 57.27 21.94 17.71
N ILE A 737 58.61 21.91 17.66
CA ILE A 737 59.54 20.96 18.29
C ILE A 737 59.68 19.67 17.46
N THR A 738 60.57 19.72 16.47
CA THR A 738 61.13 18.54 15.81
C THR A 738 61.92 17.74 16.84
N HIS A 739 61.25 16.85 17.59
CA HIS A 739 61.97 15.72 18.16
C HIS A 739 62.41 14.85 16.98
N ALA A 740 63.72 14.66 16.81
CA ALA A 740 64.29 13.98 15.64
C ALA A 740 63.85 12.52 15.48
N ASP A 741 63.23 11.94 16.52
CA ASP A 741 62.88 10.53 16.58
C ASP A 741 61.43 10.22 16.12
N VAL A 742 60.55 11.23 15.98
CA VAL A 742 59.13 11.01 15.64
C VAL A 742 58.85 11.30 14.18
N ASP A 743 58.39 10.28 13.44
CA ASP A 743 57.91 10.46 12.07
C ASP A 743 56.47 11.02 12.05
N TYR A 744 56.41 12.33 11.91
CA TYR A 744 55.20 13.12 11.81
C TYR A 744 54.32 12.78 10.58
N GLU A 745 54.89 12.25 9.49
CA GLU A 745 54.14 11.83 8.31
C GLU A 745 53.32 10.57 8.62
N THR A 746 53.97 9.52 9.11
CA THR A 746 53.32 8.26 9.47
C THR A 746 52.21 8.47 10.51
N MET A 747 52.45 9.31 11.52
CA MET A 747 51.42 9.66 12.52
C MET A 747 50.19 10.33 11.89
N SER A 748 50.40 11.23 10.93
CA SER A 748 49.29 11.95 10.28
C SER A 748 48.54 11.07 9.27
N GLN A 749 49.24 10.17 8.58
CA GLN A 749 48.63 9.17 7.71
C GLN A 749 47.80 8.15 8.51
N ALA A 750 48.31 7.69 9.65
CA ALA A 750 47.59 6.80 10.57
C ALA A 750 46.32 7.47 11.12
N TYR A 751 46.42 8.74 11.55
CA TYR A 751 45.25 9.51 12.01
C TYR A 751 44.14 9.56 10.94
N CYS A 752 44.47 9.94 9.71
CA CYS A 752 43.49 10.06 8.62
C CYS A 752 42.78 8.73 8.35
N ASN A 753 43.54 7.64 8.26
CA ASN A 753 43.03 6.32 7.91
C ASN A 753 42.18 5.68 9.02
N ILE A 754 42.57 5.83 10.30
CA ILE A 754 41.79 5.32 11.43
C ILE A 754 40.46 6.07 11.56
N ILE A 755 40.47 7.40 11.46
CA ILE A 755 39.24 8.21 11.50
C ILE A 755 38.33 7.88 10.31
N ALA A 756 38.88 7.74 9.11
CA ALA A 756 38.10 7.33 7.94
C ALA A 756 37.48 5.93 8.11
N GLY A 757 38.22 4.97 8.68
CA GLY A 757 37.72 3.64 9.00
C GLY A 757 36.59 3.66 10.04
N GLY A 758 36.73 4.46 11.10
CA GLY A 758 35.66 4.67 12.09
C GLY A 758 34.40 5.31 11.50
N CYS A 759 34.57 6.33 10.64
CA CYS A 759 33.46 6.93 9.89
C CYS A 759 32.78 5.91 8.96
N PHE A 760 33.55 5.01 8.35
CA PHE A 760 33.00 3.94 7.52
C PHE A 760 32.16 2.94 8.31
N CYS A 761 32.58 2.56 9.52
CA CYS A 761 31.77 1.74 10.43
C CYS A 761 30.44 2.40 10.80
N VAL A 762 30.46 3.70 11.13
CA VAL A 762 29.23 4.47 11.39
C VAL A 762 28.34 4.47 10.15
N GLY A 763 28.92 4.67 8.96
CA GLY A 763 28.21 4.61 7.69
C GLY A 763 27.54 3.25 7.42
N LEU A 764 28.23 2.14 7.72
CA LEU A 764 27.68 0.78 7.59
C LEU A 764 26.57 0.51 8.61
N LYS A 765 26.74 0.90 9.88
CA LYS A 765 25.78 0.65 10.96
C LYS A 765 24.45 1.37 10.76
N PHE A 766 24.51 2.60 10.25
CA PHE A 766 23.36 3.47 10.06
C PHE A 766 22.97 3.63 8.58
N ALA A 767 23.38 2.70 7.71
CA ALA A 767 23.06 2.73 6.29
C ALA A 767 21.54 2.79 6.07
N GLY A 768 21.08 3.73 5.23
CA GLY A 768 19.66 3.90 4.90
C GLY A 768 18.75 4.38 6.04
N SER A 769 19.28 4.65 7.24
CA SER A 769 18.47 5.00 8.42
C SER A 769 18.06 6.48 8.51
N ALA A 770 18.76 7.36 7.77
CA ALA A 770 18.60 8.81 7.87
C ALA A 770 18.74 9.38 9.31
N ASN A 771 19.58 8.74 10.15
CA ASN A 771 19.83 9.19 11.52
C ASN A 771 20.55 10.56 11.55
N ALA A 772 20.01 11.51 12.31
CA ALA A 772 20.52 12.88 12.43
C ALA A 772 21.89 12.96 13.15
N GLU A 773 22.12 12.18 14.20
CA GLU A 773 23.40 12.20 14.93
C GLU A 773 24.54 11.62 14.06
N ALA A 774 24.27 10.53 13.35
CA ALA A 774 25.21 9.94 12.40
C ALA A 774 25.53 10.92 11.26
N PHE A 775 24.53 11.68 10.80
CA PHE A 775 24.72 12.72 9.80
C PHE A 775 25.65 13.84 10.28
N GLU A 776 25.39 14.39 11.46
CA GLU A 776 26.16 15.52 12.01
C GLU A 776 27.62 15.14 12.25
N THR A 777 27.88 13.94 12.78
CA THR A 777 29.23 13.43 13.00
C THR A 777 30.01 13.23 11.70
N LEU A 778 29.42 12.57 10.71
CA LEU A 778 30.05 12.37 9.39
C LEU A 778 30.24 13.68 8.63
N MET A 779 29.26 14.59 8.71
CA MET A 779 29.32 15.93 8.10
C MET A 779 30.46 16.76 8.72
N TYR A 780 30.67 16.66 10.03
CA TYR A 780 31.80 17.30 10.70
C TYR A 780 33.13 16.80 10.14
N TYR A 781 33.35 15.49 10.04
CA TYR A 781 34.59 14.93 9.50
C TYR A 781 34.77 15.24 8.00
N ALA A 782 33.71 15.24 7.20
CA ALA A 782 33.78 15.65 5.80
C ALA A 782 34.27 17.11 5.66
N LYS A 783 33.72 18.03 6.47
CA LYS A 783 34.18 19.43 6.53
C LYS A 783 35.61 19.54 7.08
N HIS A 784 35.97 18.71 8.06
CA HIS A 784 37.31 18.66 8.63
C HIS A 784 38.35 18.28 7.56
N PHE A 785 38.16 17.19 6.83
CA PHE A 785 39.05 16.77 5.75
C PHE A 785 39.10 17.77 4.58
N LEU A 786 37.97 18.40 4.24
CA LEU A 786 37.93 19.49 3.25
C LEU A 786 38.77 20.70 3.69
N SER A 787 38.69 21.09 4.96
CA SER A 787 39.51 22.17 5.53
C SER A 787 40.98 21.77 5.56
N LEU A 788 41.29 20.52 5.94
CA LEU A 788 42.66 20.02 6.02
C LEU A 788 43.34 19.99 4.65
N SER A 789 42.63 19.60 3.60
CA SER A 789 43.11 19.60 2.21
C SER A 789 43.54 21.01 1.72
N ARG A 790 42.98 22.08 2.30
CA ARG A 790 43.33 23.47 1.95
C ARG A 790 44.49 24.04 2.77
N LYS A 791 44.80 23.45 3.92
CA LYS A 791 45.85 23.93 4.84
C LYS A 791 47.19 23.29 4.48
N HIS A 792 48.29 24.04 4.60
CA HIS A 792 49.65 23.50 4.45
C HIS A 792 49.96 22.35 5.42
N VAL A 793 49.31 22.31 6.59
CA VAL A 793 49.44 21.21 7.56
C VAL A 793 48.99 19.88 6.97
N GLY A 794 48.07 19.88 5.99
CA GLY A 794 47.64 18.67 5.29
C GLY A 794 48.69 18.07 4.35
N GLU A 795 49.75 18.81 4.01
CA GLU A 795 50.84 18.26 3.18
C GLU A 795 51.62 17.18 3.92
N GLN A 796 51.66 17.24 5.25
CA GLN A 796 52.31 16.27 6.13
C GLN A 796 51.74 14.85 5.98
N ALA A 797 50.44 14.69 5.72
CA ALA A 797 49.80 13.38 5.52
C ALA A 797 49.79 12.92 4.05
N GLY A 798 50.16 13.80 3.12
CA GLY A 798 49.98 13.60 1.69
C GLY A 798 48.56 13.92 1.19
N ARG A 799 48.48 14.65 0.07
CA ARG A 799 47.19 15.08 -0.52
C ARG A 799 46.35 13.90 -1.04
N SER A 800 46.97 12.83 -1.51
CA SER A 800 46.31 11.61 -1.99
C SER A 800 45.64 10.83 -0.86
N THR A 801 46.30 10.72 0.30
CA THR A 801 45.75 10.06 1.50
C THR A 801 44.54 10.80 2.03
N ILE A 802 44.62 12.13 2.14
CA ILE A 802 43.50 12.98 2.55
C ILE A 802 42.33 12.86 1.57
N GLU A 803 42.60 12.87 0.25
CA GLU A 803 41.57 12.72 -0.77
C GLU A 803 40.88 11.34 -0.68
N THR A 804 41.63 10.28 -0.44
CA THR A 804 41.07 8.93 -0.25
C THR A 804 40.18 8.87 1.00
N CYS A 805 40.67 9.39 2.13
CA CYS A 805 39.92 9.45 3.39
C CYS A 805 38.64 10.30 3.26
N LEU A 806 38.74 11.45 2.58
CA LEU A 806 37.60 12.31 2.29
C LEU A 806 36.54 11.57 1.45
N ASN A 807 36.95 10.84 0.41
CA ASN A 807 36.04 10.07 -0.42
C ASN A 807 35.36 8.94 0.37
N VAL A 808 36.09 8.25 1.27
CA VAL A 808 35.51 7.25 2.18
C VAL A 808 34.45 7.88 3.09
N VAL A 809 34.75 9.02 3.74
CA VAL A 809 33.79 9.71 4.62
C VAL A 809 32.55 10.21 3.86
N VAL A 810 32.72 10.73 2.64
CA VAL A 810 31.60 11.16 1.80
C VAL A 810 30.74 9.99 1.36
N LEU A 811 31.36 8.84 1.06
CA LEU A 811 30.64 7.60 0.78
C LEU A 811 29.86 7.12 2.01
N SER A 812 30.45 7.18 3.21
CA SER A 812 29.78 6.87 4.47
C SER A 812 28.58 7.78 4.74
N LEU A 813 28.74 9.08 4.49
CA LEU A 813 27.68 10.07 4.60
C LEU A 813 26.52 9.77 3.63
N ALA A 814 26.85 9.39 2.39
CA ALA A 814 25.86 8.99 1.40
C ALA A 814 25.19 7.64 1.72
N MET A 815 25.88 6.70 2.37
CA MET A 815 25.28 5.44 2.86
C MET A 815 24.21 5.70 3.92
N VAL A 816 24.48 6.57 4.89
CA VAL A 816 23.48 6.93 5.93
C VAL A 816 22.25 7.62 5.33
N MET A 817 22.47 8.50 4.35
CA MET A 817 21.43 9.29 3.69
C MET A 817 20.91 8.67 2.38
N ALA A 818 21.13 7.37 2.17
CA ALA A 818 20.73 6.69 0.94
C ALA A 818 19.23 6.87 0.66
N GLY A 819 18.87 7.22 -0.58
CA GLY A 819 17.49 7.44 -1.06
C GLY A 819 16.79 8.73 -0.59
N THR A 820 17.31 9.43 0.42
CA THR A 820 16.69 10.66 0.96
C THR A 820 16.84 11.88 0.05
N GLY A 821 17.93 11.97 -0.71
CA GLY A 821 18.26 13.11 -1.57
C GLY A 821 18.66 14.37 -0.79
N ASP A 822 19.42 14.22 0.31
CA ASP A 822 19.88 15.33 1.15
C ASP A 822 20.67 16.40 0.39
N LEU A 823 20.37 17.68 0.67
CA LEU A 823 20.92 18.82 -0.06
C LEU A 823 22.38 19.11 0.28
N ASP A 824 22.77 18.95 1.55
CA ASP A 824 24.12 19.33 1.99
C ASP A 824 25.15 18.34 1.46
N VAL A 825 24.82 17.05 1.41
CA VAL A 825 25.67 16.05 0.76
C VAL A 825 25.80 16.33 -0.75
N ILE A 826 24.71 16.68 -1.44
CA ILE A 826 24.76 17.06 -2.87
C ILE A 826 25.70 18.24 -3.11
N ARG A 827 25.66 19.26 -2.23
CA ARG A 827 26.55 20.44 -2.34
C ARG A 827 28.01 20.05 -2.22
N ILE A 828 28.36 19.16 -1.28
CA ILE A 828 29.72 18.63 -1.14
C ILE A 828 30.12 17.85 -2.38
N CYS A 829 29.29 16.91 -2.85
CA CYS A 829 29.58 16.12 -4.05
C CYS A 829 29.75 17.01 -5.30
N ARG A 830 28.92 18.05 -5.44
CA ARG A 830 29.04 19.04 -6.53
C ARG A 830 30.37 19.80 -6.45
N HIS A 831 30.80 20.20 -5.25
CA HIS A 831 32.10 20.83 -5.05
C HIS A 831 33.23 19.88 -5.45
N LEU A 832 33.22 18.62 -4.97
CA LEU A 832 34.26 17.63 -5.28
C LEU A 832 34.33 17.33 -6.78
N ARG A 833 33.17 17.20 -7.45
CA ARG A 833 33.05 16.99 -8.90
C ARG A 833 33.66 18.14 -9.73
N SER A 834 33.65 19.38 -9.22
CA SER A 834 34.14 20.56 -9.95
C SER A 834 35.67 20.66 -10.04
N ARG A 835 36.42 19.87 -9.24
CA ARG A 835 37.89 19.92 -9.17
C ARG A 835 38.55 19.15 -10.32
N ILE A 836 38.63 19.76 -11.50
CA ILE A 836 39.15 19.12 -12.75
C ILE A 836 40.42 19.84 -13.26
N SER A 837 40.92 20.80 -12.48
CA SER A 837 42.10 21.59 -12.84
C SER A 837 43.39 20.77 -12.75
N GLN A 838 44.39 21.10 -13.58
CA GLN A 838 45.75 20.55 -13.52
C GLN A 838 46.40 20.74 -12.12
N ALA A 839 45.99 21.76 -11.36
CA ALA A 839 46.44 21.98 -9.98
C ALA A 839 45.97 20.87 -9.00
N ALA A 840 44.98 20.06 -9.40
CA ALA A 840 44.41 18.97 -8.63
C ALA A 840 44.81 17.59 -9.18
N SER A 841 46.08 17.41 -9.56
CA SER A 841 46.64 16.15 -10.08
C SER A 841 46.42 14.91 -9.19
N TYR A 842 46.09 15.10 -7.91
CA TYR A 842 45.80 14.01 -6.97
C TYR A 842 44.34 13.52 -7.02
N VAL A 843 43.47 14.21 -7.77
CA VAL A 843 42.08 13.77 -8.02
C VAL A 843 42.09 12.86 -9.24
N LEU A 844 41.87 11.58 -9.01
CA LEU A 844 41.99 10.52 -10.02
C LEU A 844 40.61 9.97 -10.41
N TYR A 845 40.59 9.01 -11.34
CA TYR A 845 39.37 8.33 -11.79
C TYR A 845 38.53 7.80 -10.61
N GLY A 846 39.16 7.11 -9.66
CA GLY A 846 38.50 6.57 -8.48
C GLY A 846 37.82 7.62 -7.59
N SER A 847 38.43 8.80 -7.42
CA SER A 847 37.82 9.89 -6.64
C SER A 847 36.51 10.39 -7.28
N HIS A 848 36.49 10.51 -8.61
CA HIS A 848 35.27 10.85 -9.34
C HIS A 848 34.24 9.72 -9.25
N MET A 849 34.67 8.47 -9.34
CA MET A 849 33.79 7.31 -9.23
C MET A 849 33.06 7.29 -7.89
N VAL A 850 33.77 7.52 -6.78
CA VAL A 850 33.15 7.60 -5.44
C VAL A 850 32.21 8.79 -5.30
N THR A 851 32.61 9.96 -5.81
CA THR A 851 31.72 11.14 -5.81
C THR A 851 30.43 10.85 -6.57
N HIS A 852 30.49 10.09 -7.67
CA HIS A 852 29.31 9.67 -8.44
C HIS A 852 28.51 8.56 -7.77
N MET A 853 29.17 7.59 -7.13
CA MET A 853 28.50 6.60 -6.29
C MET A 853 27.75 7.26 -5.13
N ALA A 854 28.37 8.22 -4.44
CA ALA A 854 27.71 8.98 -3.38
C ALA A 854 26.47 9.73 -3.89
N LEU A 855 26.56 10.41 -5.05
CA LEU A 855 25.40 11.05 -5.69
C LEU A 855 24.31 10.03 -6.06
N GLY A 856 24.72 8.87 -6.57
CA GLY A 856 23.82 7.77 -6.93
C GLY A 856 23.09 7.18 -5.73
N LEU A 857 23.79 6.95 -4.61
CA LEU A 857 23.23 6.45 -3.35
C LEU A 857 22.19 7.40 -2.77
N LEU A 858 22.43 8.71 -2.79
CA LEU A 858 21.45 9.71 -2.32
C LEU A 858 20.11 9.61 -3.07
N PHE A 859 20.14 9.21 -4.33
CA PHE A 859 18.96 9.09 -5.20
C PHE A 859 18.78 7.65 -5.72
N LEU A 860 19.02 6.66 -4.87
CA LEU A 860 18.97 5.24 -5.23
C LEU A 860 17.60 4.86 -5.83
N GLY A 861 17.59 4.48 -7.11
CA GLY A 861 16.39 4.24 -7.94
C GLY A 861 15.40 5.40 -7.98
N GLY A 862 15.90 6.64 -8.05
CA GLY A 862 15.11 7.86 -7.93
C GLY A 862 14.59 8.08 -6.50
N GLY A 863 15.28 7.53 -5.50
CA GLY A 863 14.86 7.57 -4.10
C GLY A 863 13.68 6.64 -3.79
N ARG A 864 13.54 5.54 -4.53
CA ARG A 864 12.59 4.46 -4.21
C ARG A 864 13.15 3.45 -3.22
N PHE A 865 14.47 3.30 -3.23
CA PHE A 865 15.14 2.29 -2.46
C PHE A 865 16.10 2.90 -1.44
N THR A 866 16.43 2.08 -0.46
CA THR A 866 17.47 2.34 0.53
C THR A 866 18.38 1.15 0.68
N LEU A 867 19.42 1.31 1.50
CA LEU A 867 20.32 0.22 1.87
C LEU A 867 19.82 -0.44 3.15
N SER A 868 20.09 -1.73 3.29
CA SER A 868 19.83 -2.45 4.53
C SER A 868 21.11 -2.90 5.25
N THR A 869 20.95 -3.13 6.54
CA THR A 869 21.97 -3.51 7.52
C THR A 869 21.82 -4.97 7.94
N SER A 870 21.21 -5.81 7.10
CA SER A 870 21.29 -7.26 7.28
C SER A 870 22.75 -7.71 7.20
N PRO A 871 23.18 -8.78 7.90
CA PRO A 871 24.57 -9.24 7.84
C PRO A 871 25.04 -9.44 6.39
N LEU A 872 24.19 -10.06 5.57
CA LEU A 872 24.44 -10.33 4.16
C LEU A 872 24.57 -9.03 3.33
N SER A 873 23.74 -8.04 3.65
CA SER A 873 23.78 -6.71 3.02
C SER A 873 25.07 -5.99 3.40
N ILE A 874 25.45 -5.97 4.69
CA ILE A 874 26.73 -5.39 5.13
C ILE A 874 27.90 -6.07 4.42
N GLY A 875 27.88 -7.39 4.29
CA GLY A 875 28.91 -8.12 3.55
C GLY A 875 29.00 -7.67 2.08
N ALA A 876 27.86 -7.47 1.42
CA ALA A 876 27.83 -6.95 0.05
C ALA A 876 28.30 -5.47 -0.03
N LEU A 877 27.97 -4.63 0.95
CA LEU A 877 28.41 -3.24 1.03
C LEU A 877 29.93 -3.13 1.25
N VAL A 878 30.51 -3.98 2.09
CA VAL A 878 31.98 -4.04 2.29
C VAL A 878 32.68 -4.42 0.98
N CYS A 879 32.12 -5.37 0.22
CA CYS A 879 32.64 -5.71 -1.11
C CYS A 879 32.47 -4.56 -2.12
N ALA A 880 31.33 -3.87 -2.13
CA ALA A 880 31.05 -2.81 -3.09
C ALA A 880 31.76 -1.50 -2.79
N PHE A 881 32.02 -1.19 -1.53
CA PHE A 881 32.57 0.08 -1.06
C PHE A 881 33.95 -0.09 -0.46
N PHE A 882 34.75 -1.01 -1.01
CA PHE A 882 36.11 -1.24 -0.58
C PHE A 882 36.93 0.08 -0.64
N PRO A 883 37.57 0.50 0.45
CA PRO A 883 38.18 1.83 0.61
C PRO A 883 39.55 1.96 -0.08
N LYS A 884 39.66 1.44 -1.31
CA LYS A 884 40.82 1.63 -2.20
C LYS A 884 40.32 1.73 -3.64
N PHE A 885 40.35 2.94 -4.18
CA PHE A 885 39.75 3.26 -5.47
C PHE A 885 40.76 3.17 -6.63
N PRO A 886 40.32 2.89 -7.86
CA PRO A 886 41.23 2.75 -9.00
C PRO A 886 41.89 4.07 -9.38
N GLN A 887 43.17 4.02 -9.77
CA GLN A 887 43.91 5.23 -10.19
C GLN A 887 43.47 5.71 -11.58
N HIS A 888 43.27 4.78 -12.51
CA HIS A 888 42.79 5.04 -13.86
C HIS A 888 41.69 4.05 -14.27
N SER A 889 41.05 4.26 -15.42
CA SER A 889 39.85 3.50 -15.81
C SER A 889 40.07 1.99 -15.96
N ASN A 890 41.27 1.52 -16.33
CA ASN A 890 41.58 0.09 -16.46
C ASN A 890 42.35 -0.51 -15.25
N ASP A 891 42.42 0.19 -14.12
CA ASP A 891 43.13 -0.30 -12.93
C ASP A 891 42.23 -1.26 -12.15
N ASN A 892 42.66 -2.52 -12.01
CA ASN A 892 41.99 -3.54 -11.18
C ASN A 892 42.94 -4.16 -10.15
N ARG A 893 44.12 -3.56 -9.93
CA ARG A 893 45.21 -4.18 -9.17
C ARG A 893 44.80 -4.56 -7.76
N TYR A 894 44.15 -3.63 -7.06
CA TYR A 894 43.74 -3.82 -5.66
C TYR A 894 42.31 -4.34 -5.52
N HIS A 895 41.44 -4.04 -6.48
CA HIS A 895 40.03 -4.38 -6.40
C HIS A 895 39.42 -4.45 -7.79
N LEU A 896 38.69 -5.52 -8.09
CA LEU A 896 38.02 -5.69 -9.37
C LEU A 896 36.86 -4.70 -9.49
N GLN A 897 36.86 -3.86 -10.53
CA GLN A 897 35.86 -2.81 -10.69
C GLN A 897 34.41 -3.32 -10.80
N ALA A 898 34.18 -4.58 -11.20
CA ALA A 898 32.84 -5.17 -11.23
C ALA A 898 32.18 -5.19 -9.84
N PHE A 899 32.96 -5.36 -8.76
CA PHE A 899 32.42 -5.51 -7.40
C PHE A 899 31.72 -4.25 -6.88
N TYR A 900 32.05 -3.07 -7.42
CA TYR A 900 31.34 -1.82 -7.11
C TYR A 900 29.84 -1.85 -7.43
N HIS A 901 29.34 -2.82 -8.20
CA HIS A 901 27.90 -3.01 -8.46
C HIS A 901 27.21 -3.97 -7.48
N LEU A 902 27.96 -4.61 -6.57
CA LEU A 902 27.39 -5.52 -5.57
C LEU A 902 26.52 -4.81 -4.53
N TYR A 903 26.55 -3.47 -4.45
CA TYR A 903 25.64 -2.70 -3.59
C TYR A 903 24.17 -3.05 -3.86
N VAL A 904 23.83 -3.46 -5.09
CA VAL A 904 22.46 -3.85 -5.50
C VAL A 904 21.91 -4.96 -4.63
N LEU A 905 22.77 -5.84 -4.11
CA LEU A 905 22.43 -6.95 -3.23
C LEU A 905 22.02 -6.53 -1.80
N ALA A 906 22.31 -5.28 -1.43
CA ALA A 906 21.96 -4.65 -0.16
C ALA A 906 20.78 -3.66 -0.28
N VAL A 907 20.19 -3.55 -1.48
CA VAL A 907 19.11 -2.58 -1.76
C VAL A 907 17.74 -3.16 -1.40
N GLU A 908 16.99 -2.43 -0.57
CA GLU A 908 15.63 -2.77 -0.17
C GLU A 908 14.62 -1.69 -0.59
N PRO A 909 13.40 -2.09 -1.03
CA PRO A 909 12.32 -1.14 -1.30
C PRO A 909 11.65 -0.73 0.02
N CYS A 910 11.79 0.54 0.40
CA CYS A 910 11.18 1.08 1.62
C CYS A 910 10.34 2.34 1.38
N LEU A 911 10.12 2.75 0.13
CA LEU A 911 9.32 3.92 -0.21
C LEU A 911 7.82 3.62 -0.15
N ILE A 912 7.07 4.40 0.64
CA ILE A 912 5.60 4.42 0.58
C ILE A 912 5.13 5.56 -0.33
N ILE A 913 4.21 5.25 -1.23
CA ILE A 913 3.58 6.19 -2.17
C ILE A 913 2.07 6.17 -1.93
N PRO A 914 1.51 7.14 -1.19
CA PRO A 914 0.07 7.24 -1.03
C PRO A 914 -0.57 7.70 -2.33
N ARG A 915 -1.62 7.02 -2.79
CA ARG A 915 -2.42 7.36 -3.96
C ARG A 915 -3.89 7.43 -3.60
N LEU A 916 -4.57 8.46 -4.07
CA LEU A 916 -6.03 8.56 -3.94
C LEU A 916 -6.70 7.43 -4.73
N ILE A 917 -7.71 6.78 -4.15
CA ILE A 917 -8.45 5.70 -4.84
C ILE A 917 -9.18 6.22 -6.08
N ASP A 918 -9.88 7.34 -5.96
CA ASP A 918 -10.76 7.81 -7.04
C ASP A 918 -10.00 8.37 -8.25
N SER A 919 -8.85 9.01 -8.01
CA SER A 919 -8.06 9.64 -9.07
C SER A 919 -6.78 8.88 -9.43
N ASN A 920 -6.37 7.91 -8.62
CA ASN A 920 -5.07 7.23 -8.67
C ASN A 920 -3.85 8.17 -8.70
N LYS A 921 -4.02 9.43 -8.31
CA LYS A 921 -2.95 10.42 -8.25
C LYS A 921 -2.19 10.27 -6.92
N PRO A 922 -0.85 10.40 -6.94
CA PRO A 922 -0.07 10.38 -5.72
C PRO A 922 -0.32 11.66 -4.91
N VAL A 923 -0.38 11.53 -3.58
CA VAL A 923 -0.70 12.62 -2.64
C VAL A 923 0.22 12.60 -1.42
N TYR A 924 0.20 13.68 -0.64
CA TYR A 924 0.87 13.70 0.65
C TYR A 924 -0.02 13.17 1.76
N VAL A 925 0.56 12.40 2.68
CA VAL A 925 -0.13 11.86 3.86
C VAL A 925 0.84 11.85 5.03
N ASN A 926 0.38 12.16 6.24
CA ASN A 926 1.19 12.02 7.44
C ASN A 926 1.17 10.57 7.95
N ILE A 927 2.35 10.01 8.15
CA ILE A 927 2.57 8.67 8.68
C ILE A 927 3.28 8.80 10.01
N LYS A 928 2.73 8.13 11.02
CA LYS A 928 3.33 7.94 12.33
C LYS A 928 3.91 6.54 12.42
N VAL A 929 5.17 6.44 12.80
CA VAL A 929 5.87 5.16 12.90
C VAL A 929 6.38 5.00 14.33
N LYS A 930 6.15 3.81 14.90
CA LYS A 930 6.61 3.44 16.24
C LYS A 930 7.69 2.38 16.15
N PHE A 931 8.80 2.58 16.85
CA PHE A 931 9.89 1.60 16.91
C PHE A 931 9.66 0.57 18.02
N LYS A 932 10.32 -0.59 17.89
CA LYS A 932 10.44 -1.57 18.98
C LYS A 932 11.37 -1.04 20.06
N ASP A 933 11.07 -1.35 21.32
CA ASP A 933 11.94 -0.97 22.42
C ASP A 933 13.27 -1.72 22.34
N THR A 934 14.36 -0.99 22.49
CA THR A 934 15.73 -1.55 22.52
C THR A 934 16.47 -1.02 23.75
N LEU A 935 17.69 -1.53 23.97
CA LEU A 935 18.57 -1.01 25.02
C LEU A 935 18.93 0.48 24.82
N PHE A 936 18.86 0.98 23.59
CA PHE A 936 19.30 2.33 23.24
C PHE A 936 18.16 3.35 23.27
N TYR A 937 16.91 2.93 23.05
CA TYR A 937 15.74 3.81 23.04
C TYR A 937 14.48 3.06 23.44
N GLN A 938 13.58 3.75 24.14
CA GLN A 938 12.28 3.24 24.60
C GLN A 938 11.15 4.13 24.07
N ASN A 939 10.06 3.53 23.59
CA ASN A 939 8.86 4.19 23.06
C ASN A 939 9.18 5.32 22.06
N ALA A 940 10.14 5.10 21.17
CA ALA A 940 10.47 6.08 20.13
C ALA A 940 9.38 6.09 19.05
N GLU A 941 8.83 7.29 18.80
CA GLU A 941 7.83 7.53 17.76
C GLU A 941 8.30 8.69 16.87
N PHE A 942 8.07 8.60 15.57
CA PHE A 942 8.38 9.69 14.64
C PHE A 942 7.25 9.87 13.61
N THR A 943 6.99 11.11 13.23
CA THR A 943 5.96 11.48 12.24
C THR A 943 6.62 12.03 10.99
N VAL A 944 6.26 11.50 9.82
CA VAL A 944 6.83 11.89 8.52
C VAL A 944 5.72 12.04 7.49
N LYS A 945 5.93 12.98 6.58
CA LYS A 945 5.05 13.22 5.45
C LYS A 945 5.46 12.32 4.27
N ALA A 946 4.60 11.38 3.91
CA ALA A 946 4.76 10.55 2.71
C ALA A 946 4.41 11.35 1.44
N PRO A 947 5.00 11.04 0.25
CA PRO A 947 5.86 9.90 -0.05
C PRO A 947 7.23 9.94 0.64
N CYS A 948 7.51 8.94 1.46
CA CYS A 948 8.72 8.88 2.27
C CYS A 948 9.26 7.46 2.37
N ILE A 949 10.55 7.37 2.66
CA ILE A 949 11.25 6.13 2.92
C ILE A 949 11.00 5.76 4.38
N LEU A 950 10.58 4.52 4.60
CA LEU A 950 10.53 3.95 5.93
C LEU A 950 11.92 3.48 6.38
N PRO A 951 12.24 3.58 7.67
CA PRO A 951 13.35 2.85 8.26
C PRO A 951 13.18 1.34 8.08
N GLU A 952 14.25 0.59 8.33
CA GLU A 952 14.23 -0.86 8.21
C GLU A 952 13.13 -1.51 9.05
N LEU A 953 12.39 -2.41 8.41
CA LEU A 953 11.20 -3.05 8.96
C LEU A 953 11.48 -3.83 10.25
N LYS A 954 12.69 -4.39 10.43
CA LYS A 954 13.05 -5.16 11.63
C LYS A 954 12.93 -4.35 12.94
N PHE A 955 13.20 -3.04 12.87
CA PHE A 955 13.20 -2.14 14.04
C PHE A 955 11.82 -1.53 14.33
N LEU A 956 10.87 -1.65 13.41
CA LEU A 956 9.54 -1.06 13.55
C LEU A 956 8.58 -1.98 14.31
N LYS A 957 7.67 -1.40 15.10
CA LYS A 957 6.60 -2.08 15.82
C LYS A 957 5.25 -1.87 15.13
N GLN A 958 4.96 -0.63 14.75
CA GLN A 958 3.70 -0.23 14.11
C GLN A 958 3.94 0.89 13.09
N VAL A 959 3.24 0.86 11.96
CA VAL A 959 3.19 1.95 10.97
C VAL A 959 1.74 2.38 10.82
N ILE A 960 1.45 3.64 11.13
CA ILE A 960 0.10 4.19 11.19
C ILE A 960 0.00 5.37 10.25
N ILE A 961 -0.97 5.36 9.34
CA ILE A 961 -1.40 6.59 8.69
C ILE A 961 -2.25 7.35 9.69
N GLU A 962 -1.77 8.48 10.18
CA GLU A 962 -2.49 9.33 11.13
C GLU A 962 -2.54 10.74 10.53
N ASP A 963 -3.68 11.04 9.90
CA ASP A 963 -3.89 12.33 9.25
C ASP A 963 -5.33 12.77 9.47
N SER A 964 -5.57 14.09 9.57
CA SER A 964 -6.92 14.62 9.70
C SER A 964 -7.69 14.60 8.38
N ARG A 965 -6.99 14.43 7.25
CA ARG A 965 -7.53 14.50 5.88
C ARG A 965 -7.71 13.16 5.20
N TYR A 966 -7.20 12.10 5.80
CA TYR A 966 -7.19 10.77 5.23
C TYR A 966 -7.53 9.76 6.32
N TRP A 967 -8.18 8.67 5.91
CA TRP A 967 -8.57 7.64 6.87
C TRP A 967 -7.37 6.87 7.41
N PRO A 968 -7.35 6.58 8.73
CA PRO A 968 -6.24 5.86 9.32
C PRO A 968 -6.19 4.42 8.84
N ILE A 969 -4.96 3.94 8.65
CA ILE A 969 -4.60 2.57 8.32
C ILE A 969 -3.47 2.18 9.26
N VAL A 970 -3.60 1.04 9.93
CA VAL A 970 -2.64 0.55 10.92
C VAL A 970 -2.01 -0.75 10.42
N PHE A 971 -0.69 -0.78 10.38
CA PHE A 971 0.10 -1.99 10.12
C PHE A 971 0.85 -2.36 11.40
N ASP A 972 0.46 -3.47 12.00
CA ASP A 972 1.04 -4.02 13.21
C ASP A 972 1.87 -5.27 12.92
N CYS A 973 2.98 -5.45 13.64
CA CYS A 973 3.87 -6.61 13.47
C CYS A 973 3.17 -7.96 13.71
N ASP A 974 2.21 -8.02 14.64
CA ASP A 974 1.59 -9.28 15.08
C ASP A 974 0.38 -9.70 14.21
N GLU A 975 -0.15 -8.78 13.39
CA GLU A 975 -1.38 -9.02 12.60
C GLU A 975 -1.12 -8.98 11.09
N ASN A 976 -0.70 -7.83 10.55
CA ASN A 976 -0.77 -7.53 9.10
C ASN A 976 0.59 -7.15 8.49
N TRP A 977 1.70 -7.56 9.09
CA TRP A 977 3.05 -7.16 8.67
C TRP A 977 3.42 -7.66 7.26
N ASP A 978 3.01 -8.87 6.92
CA ASP A 978 3.29 -9.48 5.61
C ASP A 978 2.66 -8.69 4.46
N VAL A 979 1.50 -8.07 4.70
CA VAL A 979 0.83 -7.20 3.72
C VAL A 979 1.68 -5.97 3.43
N LEU A 980 2.33 -5.39 4.44
CA LEU A 980 3.23 -4.25 4.27
C LEU A 980 4.49 -4.64 3.50
N CYS A 981 5.10 -5.79 3.83
CA CYS A 981 6.25 -6.32 3.09
C CYS A 981 5.92 -6.51 1.60
N ASN A 982 4.81 -7.19 1.32
CA ASN A 982 4.34 -7.42 -0.05
C ASN A 982 4.00 -6.11 -0.79
N LEU A 983 3.45 -5.11 -0.10
CA LEU A 983 3.15 -3.80 -0.67
C LEU A 983 4.44 -3.08 -1.10
N LEU A 984 5.46 -3.10 -0.24
CA LEU A 984 6.76 -2.46 -0.52
C LEU A 984 7.48 -3.14 -1.69
N GLU A 985 7.50 -4.48 -1.73
CA GLU A 985 8.06 -5.25 -2.84
C GLU A 985 7.36 -4.98 -4.19
N ASN A 986 6.04 -4.75 -4.15
CA ASN A 986 5.24 -4.46 -5.34
C ASN A 986 5.26 -2.98 -5.78
N GLY A 987 6.16 -2.17 -5.25
CA GLY A 987 6.38 -0.78 -5.67
C GLY A 987 5.83 0.27 -4.71
N GLY A 988 5.39 -0.13 -3.51
CA GLY A 988 5.12 0.79 -2.40
C GLY A 988 3.83 1.60 -2.52
N THR A 989 2.93 1.26 -3.45
CA THR A 989 1.70 2.03 -3.68
C THR A 989 0.64 1.70 -2.62
N LEU A 990 0.30 2.71 -1.83
CA LEU A 990 -0.69 2.62 -0.78
C LEU A 990 -1.92 3.43 -1.18
N HIS A 991 -3.06 2.77 -1.31
CA HIS A 991 -4.29 3.45 -1.66
C HIS A 991 -4.93 4.06 -0.42
N VAL A 992 -5.16 5.37 -0.45
CA VAL A 992 -5.74 6.12 0.67
C VAL A 992 -7.08 6.73 0.27
N MET A 993 -8.03 6.70 1.21
CA MET A 993 -9.29 7.42 1.10
C MET A 993 -9.17 8.79 1.75
N GLN A 994 -9.61 9.80 1.01
CA GLN A 994 -9.69 11.17 1.51
C GLN A 994 -10.91 11.30 2.41
N SER A 995 -10.75 11.97 3.55
CA SER A 995 -11.88 12.30 4.41
C SER A 995 -12.71 13.42 3.77
N ALA A 996 -14.03 13.37 3.89
CA ALA A 996 -14.88 14.39 3.30
C ALA A 996 -14.72 15.73 4.01
N GLY A 997 -14.99 16.78 3.25
CA GLY A 997 -14.83 18.15 3.69
C GLY A 997 -13.40 18.67 3.81
N CYS A 998 -12.41 17.87 3.42
CA CYS A 998 -11.00 18.25 3.36
C CYS A 998 -10.50 18.19 1.91
N LEU A 999 -9.61 19.10 1.51
CA LEU A 999 -8.90 19.05 0.22
C LEU A 999 -7.52 18.38 0.37
N PRO A 1000 -6.94 17.82 -0.71
CA PRO A 1000 -5.59 17.24 -0.67
C PRO A 1000 -4.55 18.31 -0.34
N TYR A 1001 -3.44 17.91 0.31
CA TYR A 1001 -2.35 18.83 0.66
C TYR A 1001 -1.71 19.56 -0.53
N SER A 1002 -1.82 19.02 -1.75
CA SER A 1002 -1.33 19.68 -2.97
C SER A 1002 -2.15 20.92 -3.33
N GLU A 1003 -3.43 20.94 -3.00
CA GLU A 1003 -4.36 22.04 -3.33
C GLU A 1003 -4.55 23.00 -2.15
N ASP A 1004 -4.52 22.48 -0.92
CA ASP A 1004 -4.62 23.26 0.30
C ASP A 1004 -3.55 22.84 1.34
N PRO A 1005 -2.30 23.31 1.24
CA PRO A 1005 -1.21 22.83 2.09
C PRO A 1005 -1.43 23.10 3.58
N GLN A 1006 -2.15 24.18 3.92
CA GLN A 1006 -2.40 24.60 5.32
C GLN A 1006 -3.81 24.26 5.82
N GLY A 1007 -4.72 23.85 4.94
CA GLY A 1007 -6.10 23.48 5.32
C GLY A 1007 -7.02 24.69 5.52
N PHE A 1008 -6.52 25.90 5.27
CA PHE A 1008 -7.28 27.13 5.50
C PHE A 1008 -8.46 27.28 4.55
N ARG A 1009 -8.38 26.78 3.31
CA ARG A 1009 -9.51 26.87 2.37
C ARG A 1009 -10.64 25.97 2.84
N SER A 1010 -10.32 24.74 3.24
CA SER A 1010 -11.30 23.80 3.79
C SER A 1010 -11.92 24.33 5.10
N LEU A 1011 -11.11 24.84 6.04
CA LEU A 1011 -11.59 25.40 7.31
C LEU A 1011 -12.43 26.68 7.14
N LEU A 1012 -12.04 27.58 6.25
CA LEU A 1012 -12.81 28.79 5.93
C LEU A 1012 -14.14 28.43 5.26
N ALA A 1013 -14.14 27.45 4.36
CA ALA A 1013 -15.39 26.96 3.76
C ALA A 1013 -16.30 26.36 4.85
N GLN A 1014 -15.78 25.49 5.72
CA GLN A 1014 -16.54 24.90 6.81
C GLN A 1014 -17.18 25.96 7.73
N SER A 1015 -16.36 26.88 8.26
CA SER A 1015 -16.84 27.93 9.18
C SER A 1015 -17.85 28.88 8.53
N TYR A 1016 -17.62 29.28 7.28
CA TYR A 1016 -18.54 30.15 6.54
C TYR A 1016 -19.88 29.45 6.27
N ILE A 1017 -19.87 28.14 6.02
CA ILE A 1017 -21.08 27.38 5.71
C ILE A 1017 -21.87 27.01 6.97
N TRP A 1018 -21.22 26.60 8.06
CA TRP A 1018 -21.89 26.38 9.34
C TRP A 1018 -22.64 27.64 9.80
N ASN A 1019 -22.05 28.81 9.61
CA ASN A 1019 -22.72 30.09 9.88
C ASN A 1019 -23.94 30.31 8.96
N ASN A 1020 -23.87 29.95 7.67
CA ASN A 1020 -25.01 30.12 6.74
C ASN A 1020 -26.14 29.09 6.96
N VAL A 1021 -25.81 27.86 7.34
CA VAL A 1021 -26.81 26.82 7.71
C VAL A 1021 -27.59 27.26 8.95
N HIS A 1022 -26.94 27.92 9.91
CA HIS A 1022 -27.62 28.51 11.07
C HIS A 1022 -28.28 29.87 10.79
N ALA A 1023 -27.81 30.63 9.78
CA ALA A 1023 -28.29 31.99 9.48
C ALA A 1023 -29.35 32.08 8.35
N TRP A 1024 -29.84 30.96 7.82
CA TRP A 1024 -30.96 30.90 6.86
C TRP A 1024 -30.76 31.75 5.59
N ASN A 1025 -29.50 32.01 5.20
CA ASN A 1025 -29.15 32.88 4.07
C ASN A 1025 -28.23 32.13 3.10
N ILE A 1026 -28.75 31.78 1.93
CA ILE A 1026 -27.95 31.17 0.86
C ILE A 1026 -27.36 32.27 -0.01
N LYS A 1027 -26.06 32.51 0.14
CA LYS A 1027 -25.25 33.06 -0.96
C LYS A 1027 -24.54 31.90 -1.66
N ASN A 1028 -24.27 32.02 -2.96
CA ASN A 1028 -23.62 30.99 -3.80
C ASN A 1028 -22.33 30.45 -3.16
N VAL A 1029 -22.40 29.33 -2.44
CA VAL A 1029 -21.23 28.63 -1.94
C VAL A 1029 -20.81 27.62 -2.99
N GLN A 1030 -19.59 27.78 -3.52
CA GLN A 1030 -18.98 26.80 -4.40
C GLN A 1030 -18.49 25.60 -3.57
N ILE A 1031 -19.25 24.50 -3.60
CA ILE A 1031 -18.93 23.23 -2.90
C ILE A 1031 -17.60 22.62 -3.35
N SER A 1032 -17.08 23.03 -4.52
CA SER A 1032 -15.73 22.68 -5.02
C SER A 1032 -14.58 23.09 -4.10
N ASN A 1033 -14.79 24.07 -3.22
CA ASN A 1033 -13.76 24.51 -2.27
C ASN A 1033 -13.69 23.61 -1.02
N PHE A 1034 -14.60 22.65 -0.90
CA PHE A 1034 -14.82 21.86 0.31
C PHE A 1034 -14.76 20.35 0.08
N SER A 1035 -15.36 19.85 -1.01
CA SER A 1035 -15.37 18.42 -1.33
C SER A 1035 -14.95 18.15 -2.77
N SER A 1036 -14.11 17.13 -2.93
CA SER A 1036 -13.72 16.55 -4.22
C SER A 1036 -14.66 15.42 -4.66
N ASP A 1037 -15.67 15.05 -3.86
CA ASP A 1037 -16.60 13.96 -4.18
C ASP A 1037 -17.44 14.31 -5.43
N PRO A 1038 -17.34 13.50 -6.52
CA PRO A 1038 -18.10 13.73 -7.73
C PRO A 1038 -19.62 13.67 -7.52
N VAL A 1039 -20.12 12.90 -6.54
CA VAL A 1039 -21.55 12.77 -6.29
C VAL A 1039 -22.10 14.06 -5.68
N ALA A 1040 -21.45 14.57 -4.63
CA ALA A 1040 -21.83 15.83 -4.00
C ALA A 1040 -21.75 17.01 -4.98
N LEU A 1041 -20.69 17.09 -5.79
CA LEU A 1041 -20.52 18.15 -6.79
C LEU A 1041 -21.59 18.11 -7.88
N LYS A 1042 -21.92 16.91 -8.40
CA LYS A 1042 -22.99 16.75 -9.39
C LYS A 1042 -24.35 17.07 -8.80
N PHE A 1043 -24.65 16.59 -7.59
CA PHE A 1043 -25.91 16.90 -6.91
C PHE A 1043 -26.09 18.41 -6.73
N ALA A 1044 -25.05 19.11 -6.28
CA ALA A 1044 -25.06 20.57 -6.17
C ALA A 1044 -25.31 21.25 -7.53
N SER A 1045 -24.64 20.79 -8.59
CA SER A 1045 -24.81 21.37 -9.94
C SER A 1045 -26.21 21.15 -10.51
N CYS A 1046 -26.85 20.02 -10.21
CA CYS A 1046 -28.17 19.67 -10.75
C CYS A 1046 -29.33 20.26 -9.93
N PHE A 1047 -29.24 20.26 -8.59
CA PHE A 1047 -30.37 20.58 -7.72
C PHE A 1047 -30.25 21.91 -6.97
N LEU A 1048 -29.02 22.40 -6.74
CA LEU A 1048 -28.75 23.60 -5.93
C LEU A 1048 -28.31 24.82 -6.76
N ALA A 1049 -28.13 24.67 -8.08
CA ALA A 1049 -27.97 25.81 -8.96
C ALA A 1049 -29.27 26.66 -8.95
N PRO A 1050 -29.19 27.99 -8.83
CA PRO A 1050 -30.35 28.84 -8.59
C PRO A 1050 -31.28 28.87 -9.81
N ALA A 1051 -32.38 28.11 -9.72
CA ALA A 1051 -33.46 28.06 -10.71
C ALA A 1051 -34.87 28.14 -10.08
N ALA A 1052 -34.99 28.21 -8.74
CA ALA A 1052 -36.29 28.23 -8.06
C ALA A 1052 -37.00 29.58 -8.21
N THR A 1053 -38.24 29.54 -8.67
CA THR A 1053 -39.07 30.74 -8.89
C THR A 1053 -40.09 30.93 -7.79
N SER A 1054 -40.59 29.85 -7.17
CA SER A 1054 -41.59 29.90 -6.09
C SER A 1054 -40.97 29.88 -4.68
N GLU A 1055 -41.69 30.40 -3.68
CA GLU A 1055 -41.26 30.38 -2.27
C GLU A 1055 -41.14 28.95 -1.71
N GLN A 1056 -42.03 28.04 -2.11
CA GLN A 1056 -41.99 26.63 -1.70
C GLN A 1056 -40.79 25.88 -2.29
N GLU A 1057 -40.42 26.17 -3.56
CA GLU A 1057 -39.21 25.64 -4.17
C GLU A 1057 -37.95 26.17 -3.49
N LYS A 1058 -37.93 27.45 -3.11
CA LYS A 1058 -36.82 28.04 -2.36
C LYS A 1058 -36.65 27.40 -0.98
N GLU A 1059 -37.73 27.18 -0.24
CA GLU A 1059 -37.69 26.51 1.06
C GLU A 1059 -37.19 25.06 0.93
N TRP A 1060 -37.58 24.36 -0.14
CA TRP A 1060 -37.09 23.01 -0.42
C TRP A 1060 -35.60 23.00 -0.78
N GLN A 1061 -35.16 23.89 -1.67
CA GLN A 1061 -33.74 24.04 -2.04
C GLN A 1061 -32.88 24.38 -0.81
N GLN A 1062 -33.40 25.21 0.10
CA GLN A 1062 -32.72 25.56 1.34
C GLN A 1062 -32.49 24.35 2.24
N LYS A 1063 -33.54 23.55 2.47
CA LYS A 1063 -33.44 22.31 3.25
C LYS A 1063 -32.43 21.35 2.60
N MET A 1064 -32.50 21.16 1.28
CA MET A 1064 -31.58 20.28 0.56
C MET A 1064 -30.13 20.75 0.58
N CYS A 1065 -29.88 22.06 0.53
CA CYS A 1065 -28.54 22.62 0.66
C CYS A 1065 -27.95 22.35 2.06
N GLY A 1066 -28.76 22.53 3.11
CA GLY A 1066 -28.38 22.21 4.49
C GLY A 1066 -28.03 20.73 4.66
N PHE A 1067 -28.88 19.82 4.17
CA PHE A 1067 -28.62 18.37 4.26
C PHE A 1067 -27.42 17.93 3.44
N LEU A 1068 -27.28 18.40 2.20
CA LEU A 1068 -26.12 18.06 1.38
C LEU A 1068 -24.81 18.47 2.07
N PHE A 1069 -24.78 19.66 2.66
CA PHE A 1069 -23.59 20.12 3.36
C PHE A 1069 -23.30 19.28 4.59
N GLU A 1070 -24.31 18.99 5.40
CA GLU A 1070 -24.15 18.12 6.56
C GLU A 1070 -23.62 16.74 6.14
N CYS A 1071 -24.26 16.10 5.16
CA CYS A 1071 -23.85 14.81 4.60
C CYS A 1071 -22.42 14.86 4.04
N ALA A 1072 -22.06 15.92 3.33
CA ALA A 1072 -20.72 16.09 2.78
C ALA A 1072 -19.66 16.42 3.84
N SER A 1073 -20.04 16.97 5.00
CA SER A 1073 -19.13 17.30 6.09
C SER A 1073 -18.89 16.16 7.07
N LEU A 1074 -19.91 15.34 7.30
CA LEU A 1074 -19.88 14.20 8.21
C LEU A 1074 -19.76 12.86 7.48
N GLU A 1075 -19.49 12.87 6.16
CA GLU A 1075 -19.35 11.68 5.30
C GLU A 1075 -20.58 10.77 5.22
N LYS A 1076 -21.75 11.31 5.56
CA LYS A 1076 -23.04 10.61 5.55
C LYS A 1076 -23.75 10.78 4.21
N MET A 1077 -23.05 10.60 3.09
CA MET A 1077 -23.67 10.72 1.77
C MET A 1077 -24.78 9.69 1.55
N GLU A 1078 -24.72 8.54 2.21
CA GLU A 1078 -25.82 7.55 2.23
C GLU A 1078 -27.10 8.06 2.93
N ALA A 1079 -26.98 9.06 3.81
CA ALA A 1079 -28.13 9.68 4.46
C ALA A 1079 -28.90 10.61 3.52
N LEU A 1080 -28.28 11.09 2.42
CA LEU A 1080 -28.91 12.06 1.52
C LEU A 1080 -30.18 11.48 0.84
N PRO A 1081 -30.16 10.28 0.22
CA PRO A 1081 -31.38 9.65 -0.30
C PRO A 1081 -32.44 9.42 0.78
N ILE A 1082 -32.02 9.05 2.00
CA ILE A 1082 -32.92 8.81 3.14
C ILE A 1082 -33.61 10.12 3.55
N CYS A 1083 -32.87 11.22 3.66
CA CYS A 1083 -33.44 12.53 4.00
C CYS A 1083 -34.41 13.01 2.91
N VAL A 1084 -34.06 12.86 1.64
CA VAL A 1084 -34.90 13.24 0.51
C VAL A 1084 -36.22 12.47 0.51
N THR A 1085 -36.15 11.16 0.66
CA THR A 1085 -37.33 10.27 0.70
C THR A 1085 -38.20 10.55 1.91
N MET A 1086 -37.63 10.72 3.10
CA MET A 1086 -38.42 11.08 4.30
C MET A 1086 -39.13 12.44 4.15
N ILE A 1087 -38.50 13.42 3.49
CA ILE A 1087 -39.15 14.71 3.17
C ILE A 1087 -40.30 14.50 2.17
N GLN A 1088 -40.12 13.65 1.16
CA GLN A 1088 -41.20 13.30 0.23
C GLN A 1088 -42.36 12.61 0.95
N MET A 1089 -42.08 11.65 1.84
CA MET A 1089 -43.08 10.98 2.67
C MET A 1089 -43.85 11.97 3.56
N SER A 1090 -43.18 13.00 4.10
CA SER A 1090 -43.84 14.01 4.94
C SER A 1090 -44.88 14.88 4.21
N LYS A 1091 -44.83 14.92 2.86
CA LYS A 1091 -45.77 15.68 2.02
C LYS A 1091 -46.99 14.88 1.59
N ILE A 1092 -47.05 13.57 1.88
CA ILE A 1092 -48.18 12.71 1.51
C ILE A 1092 -49.32 12.94 2.50
N ILE A 1093 -50.48 13.41 2.00
CA ILE A 1093 -51.63 13.83 2.84
C ILE A 1093 -52.79 12.82 2.77
N ASN A 1094 -52.95 12.14 1.63
CA ASN A 1094 -54.02 11.15 1.41
C ASN A 1094 -53.34 9.79 1.27
N PHE A 1095 -53.39 8.94 2.30
CA PHE A 1095 -52.82 7.58 2.35
C PHE A 1095 -53.61 6.59 1.45
N THR A 1096 -53.88 6.98 0.22
CA THR A 1096 -54.81 6.33 -0.70
C THR A 1096 -54.24 5.06 -1.33
N TYR A 1097 -52.94 5.05 -1.64
CA TYR A 1097 -52.35 3.98 -2.44
C TYR A 1097 -51.70 2.88 -1.60
N HIS A 1098 -50.71 3.22 -0.76
CA HIS A 1098 -50.01 2.28 0.12
C HIS A 1098 -49.66 2.94 1.46
N THR A 1099 -49.54 2.14 2.51
CA THR A 1099 -49.16 2.62 3.85
C THR A 1099 -47.74 2.25 4.26
N PHE A 1100 -46.96 1.65 3.35
CA PHE A 1100 -45.59 1.23 3.65
C PHE A 1100 -44.68 2.37 4.09
N ASP A 1101 -44.86 3.58 3.55
CA ASP A 1101 -44.09 4.77 3.93
C ASP A 1101 -44.30 5.14 5.41
N LEU A 1102 -45.54 5.01 5.91
CA LEU A 1102 -45.86 5.22 7.34
C LEU A 1102 -45.17 4.19 8.22
N TRP A 1103 -45.15 2.93 7.80
CA TRP A 1103 -44.41 1.88 8.50
C TRP A 1103 -42.92 2.23 8.58
N GLN A 1104 -42.32 2.74 7.51
CA GLN A 1104 -40.91 3.14 7.54
C GLN A 1104 -40.61 4.22 8.57
N ILE A 1105 -41.44 5.27 8.64
CA ILE A 1105 -41.27 6.36 9.63
C ILE A 1105 -41.44 5.84 11.07
N LYS A 1106 -42.37 4.91 11.27
CA LYS A 1106 -42.58 4.25 12.56
C LYS A 1106 -41.38 3.41 12.97
N MET A 1107 -40.77 2.69 12.03
CA MET A 1107 -39.52 1.95 12.26
C MET A 1107 -38.36 2.89 12.62
N VAL A 1108 -38.22 4.03 11.93
CA VAL A 1108 -37.22 5.05 12.26
C VAL A 1108 -37.43 5.57 13.70
N SER A 1109 -38.67 5.86 14.09
CA SER A 1109 -38.98 6.30 15.47
C SER A 1109 -38.69 5.22 16.52
N ALA A 1110 -38.99 3.95 16.21
CA ALA A 1110 -38.67 2.82 17.09
C ALA A 1110 -37.15 2.67 17.26
N TYR A 1111 -36.40 2.80 16.17
CA TYR A 1111 -34.94 2.75 16.17
C TYR A 1111 -34.30 3.91 16.94
N GLU A 1112 -34.79 5.14 16.78
CA GLU A 1112 -34.33 6.30 17.57
C GLU A 1112 -34.51 6.06 19.08
N LYS A 1113 -35.63 5.46 19.49
CA LYS A 1113 -35.86 5.07 20.89
C LYS A 1113 -34.91 3.97 21.35
N TRP A 1114 -34.62 3.01 20.49
CA TRP A 1114 -33.65 1.95 20.76
C TRP A 1114 -32.23 2.51 20.96
N ILE A 1115 -31.75 3.39 20.08
CA ILE A 1115 -30.42 4.02 20.20
C ILE A 1115 -30.29 4.79 21.52
N ARG A 1116 -31.31 5.57 21.89
CA ARG A 1116 -31.31 6.36 23.14
C ARG A 1116 -31.21 5.47 24.39
N ARG A 1117 -31.73 4.24 24.34
CA ARG A 1117 -31.60 3.24 25.42
C ARG A 1117 -30.26 2.52 25.38
N TYR A 1118 -29.73 2.27 24.18
CA TYR A 1118 -28.50 1.51 23.96
C TYR A 1118 -27.23 2.19 24.49
N SER A 1119 -27.20 3.52 24.60
CA SER A 1119 -25.95 4.20 24.96
C SER A 1119 -26.15 5.47 25.76
N SER A 1120 -25.80 5.41 27.03
CA SER A 1120 -25.65 6.55 27.93
C SER A 1120 -24.40 7.40 27.65
N HIS A 1121 -23.60 7.08 26.61
CA HIS A 1121 -22.29 7.70 26.34
C HIS A 1121 -21.99 8.06 24.85
N TYR A 1122 -22.99 8.17 23.96
CA TYR A 1122 -22.70 8.51 22.55
C TYR A 1122 -22.33 9.98 22.33
N ASN A 1123 -21.36 10.19 21.43
CA ASN A 1123 -21.19 11.44 20.69
C ASN A 1123 -22.21 11.49 19.54
N ASP A 1124 -22.95 12.59 19.43
CA ASP A 1124 -23.97 12.84 18.38
C ASP A 1124 -23.44 12.71 16.94
N THR A 1125 -22.11 12.72 16.75
CA THR A 1125 -21.44 12.70 15.45
C THR A 1125 -21.56 11.36 14.71
N LEU A 1126 -21.80 10.24 15.41
CA LEU A 1126 -21.77 8.89 14.81
C LEU A 1126 -23.14 8.40 14.29
N MET A 1127 -24.24 9.13 14.54
CA MET A 1127 -25.56 8.72 14.04
C MET A 1127 -25.78 9.11 12.58
N LEU A 1128 -26.28 8.19 11.75
CA LEU A 1128 -26.56 8.49 10.33
C LEU A 1128 -27.55 9.67 10.12
N LEU A 1129 -28.54 9.82 11.00
CA LEU A 1129 -29.52 10.91 10.98
C LEU A 1129 -29.44 11.74 12.26
N ARG A 1130 -29.71 13.06 12.15
CA ARG A 1130 -29.90 13.91 13.33
C ARG A 1130 -31.13 13.48 14.11
N PRO A 1131 -31.05 13.37 15.45
CA PRO A 1131 -32.19 12.99 16.28
C PRO A 1131 -33.36 13.99 16.18
N ASP A 1132 -33.10 15.27 15.87
CA ASP A 1132 -34.15 16.29 15.69
C ASP A 1132 -34.91 16.14 14.38
N PHE A 1133 -34.29 15.56 13.35
CA PHE A 1133 -34.88 15.46 12.02
C PHE A 1133 -36.00 14.42 11.95
N GLY A 1134 -35.78 13.23 12.50
CA GLY A 1134 -36.81 12.19 12.57
C GLY A 1134 -38.00 12.60 13.45
N LEU A 1135 -37.74 13.32 14.55
CA LEU A 1135 -38.79 13.92 15.38
C LEU A 1135 -39.59 15.00 14.64
N SER A 1136 -38.93 15.87 13.87
CA SER A 1136 -39.61 16.89 13.07
C SER A 1136 -40.58 16.27 12.05
N ILE A 1137 -40.13 15.24 11.32
CA ILE A 1137 -40.94 14.57 10.30
C ILE A 1137 -42.09 13.78 10.92
N SER A 1138 -41.83 12.99 11.96
CA SER A 1138 -42.88 12.26 12.67
C SER A 1138 -43.96 13.21 13.23
N SER A 1139 -43.56 14.36 13.79
CA SER A 1139 -44.52 15.37 14.27
C SER A 1139 -45.34 16.02 13.14
N SER A 1140 -44.77 16.17 11.94
CA SER A 1140 -45.46 16.74 10.78
C SER A 1140 -46.52 15.77 10.27
N ILE A 1141 -46.19 14.49 10.19
CA ILE A 1141 -47.09 13.44 9.71
C ILE A 1141 -48.20 13.17 10.74
N GLU A 1142 -47.88 13.17 12.02
CA GLU A 1142 -48.88 13.07 13.09
C GLU A 1142 -49.89 14.23 13.01
N ARG A 1143 -49.42 15.45 12.69
CA ARG A 1143 -50.30 16.60 12.44
C ARG A 1143 -51.17 16.39 11.20
N SER A 1144 -50.62 15.94 10.09
CA SER A 1144 -51.36 15.67 8.86
C SER A 1144 -52.40 14.54 9.03
N ALA A 1145 -52.04 13.45 9.70
CA ALA A 1145 -52.95 12.34 9.99
C ALA A 1145 -54.11 12.76 10.91
N LYS A 1146 -53.83 13.58 11.94
CA LYS A 1146 -54.88 14.16 12.80
C LYS A 1146 -55.81 15.10 12.03
N GLN A 1147 -55.28 15.87 11.08
CA GLN A 1147 -56.10 16.73 10.21
C GLN A 1147 -56.98 15.92 9.28
N ALA A 1148 -56.49 14.82 8.71
CA ALA A 1148 -57.22 13.96 7.77
C ALA A 1148 -58.42 13.23 8.41
N VAL A 1149 -58.33 12.87 9.70
CA VAL A 1149 -59.39 12.13 10.42
C VAL A 1149 -60.38 13.06 11.15
N LYS A 1150 -60.16 14.37 11.12
CA LYS A 1150 -61.04 15.36 11.75
C LYS A 1150 -62.45 15.30 11.13
N GLY A 1151 -63.44 14.85 11.92
CA GLY A 1151 -64.83 14.65 11.48
C GLY A 1151 -65.24 13.21 11.14
N MET A 1152 -64.35 12.21 11.28
CA MET A 1152 -64.61 10.79 10.97
C MET A 1152 -64.88 9.90 12.21
N LYS A 1153 -65.48 10.45 13.27
CA LYS A 1153 -65.73 9.78 14.56
C LYS A 1153 -66.52 8.47 14.45
N ASN A 1154 -67.55 8.43 13.61
CA ASN A 1154 -68.44 7.27 13.48
C ASN A 1154 -67.73 6.06 12.84
N TYR A 1155 -66.86 6.28 11.86
CA TYR A 1155 -66.09 5.22 11.20
C TYR A 1155 -65.02 4.62 12.13
N LEU A 1156 -64.38 5.45 12.95
CA LEU A 1156 -63.42 5.00 13.97
C LEU A 1156 -64.10 4.11 15.03
N LEU A 1157 -65.28 4.51 15.52
CA LEU A 1157 -66.06 3.74 16.50
C LEU A 1157 -66.60 2.42 15.92
N GLN A 1158 -67.02 2.42 14.65
CA GLN A 1158 -67.43 1.21 13.95
C GLN A 1158 -66.28 0.20 13.79
N TYR A 1159 -65.10 0.68 13.42
CA TYR A 1159 -63.91 -0.16 13.30
C TYR A 1159 -63.55 -0.84 14.64
N ILE A 1160 -63.51 -0.07 15.74
CA ILE A 1160 -63.19 -0.57 17.08
C ILE A 1160 -64.25 -1.54 17.63
N SER A 1161 -65.53 -1.42 17.21
CA SER A 1161 -66.63 -2.24 17.74
C SER A 1161 -66.94 -3.51 16.94
N GLN A 1162 -66.80 -3.47 15.61
CA GLN A 1162 -67.24 -4.55 14.71
C GLN A 1162 -66.09 -5.29 14.03
N ASN A 1163 -64.89 -4.72 13.96
CA ASN A 1163 -63.64 -5.36 13.53
C ASN A 1163 -63.76 -6.33 12.33
N TRP A 1164 -64.12 -5.80 11.16
CA TRP A 1164 -64.34 -6.54 9.88
C TRP A 1164 -65.33 -7.72 9.93
N THR A 1165 -65.99 -7.97 11.07
CA THR A 1165 -67.03 -9.00 11.18
C THR A 1165 -68.32 -8.51 10.49
N PRO A 1166 -69.00 -9.37 9.71
CA PRO A 1166 -70.18 -8.94 8.96
C PRO A 1166 -71.36 -8.66 9.89
N GLY A 1167 -71.81 -7.41 9.94
CA GLY A 1167 -73.17 -7.05 10.32
C GLY A 1167 -74.09 -7.26 9.12
N GLU A 1168 -75.13 -8.09 9.27
CA GLU A 1168 -76.22 -8.36 8.32
C GLU A 1168 -75.98 -7.92 6.85
N ARG A 1169 -75.15 -8.71 6.14
CA ARG A 1169 -75.05 -8.86 4.68
C ARG A 1169 -74.15 -7.92 3.85
N SER A 1170 -73.39 -6.99 4.42
CA SER A 1170 -72.30 -6.32 3.67
C SER A 1170 -71.09 -5.99 4.53
N LEU A 1171 -69.88 -6.20 4.01
CA LEU A 1171 -68.64 -5.72 4.63
C LEU A 1171 -68.68 -4.17 4.71
N PRO A 1172 -68.30 -3.56 5.85
CA PRO A 1172 -68.26 -2.11 5.98
C PRO A 1172 -67.19 -1.47 5.07
N ASP A 1173 -67.57 -0.43 4.32
CA ASP A 1173 -66.67 0.35 3.44
C ASP A 1173 -66.03 1.49 4.24
N TYR A 1174 -64.76 1.33 4.61
CA TYR A 1174 -64.02 2.30 5.41
C TYR A 1174 -63.20 3.26 4.52
N PRO A 1175 -63.19 4.57 4.82
CA PRO A 1175 -62.39 5.53 4.05
C PRO A 1175 -60.89 5.29 4.24
N SER A 1176 -60.12 5.39 3.14
CA SER A 1176 -58.66 5.18 3.12
C SER A 1176 -57.88 6.08 4.09
N ALA A 1177 -58.37 7.30 4.34
CA ALA A 1177 -57.77 8.24 5.29
C ALA A 1177 -57.76 7.73 6.76
N LEU A 1178 -58.65 6.79 7.12
CA LEU A 1178 -58.71 6.20 8.46
C LEU A 1178 -57.49 5.32 8.77
N VAL A 1179 -56.94 4.65 7.75
CA VAL A 1179 -55.86 3.66 7.91
C VAL A 1179 -54.57 4.30 8.42
N GLY A 1180 -54.22 5.47 7.90
CA GLY A 1180 -53.01 6.18 8.32
C GLY A 1180 -53.00 6.52 9.82
N PHE A 1181 -54.17 6.85 10.37
CA PHE A 1181 -54.33 7.12 11.81
C PHE A 1181 -54.28 5.85 12.66
N LEU A 1182 -54.92 4.76 12.20
CA LEU A 1182 -54.92 3.46 12.89
C LEU A 1182 -53.50 2.88 12.99
N LEU A 1183 -52.72 2.95 11.91
CA LEU A 1183 -51.35 2.43 11.84
C LEU A 1183 -50.36 3.24 12.70
N MET A 1184 -50.48 4.56 12.73
CA MET A 1184 -49.63 5.43 13.55
C MET A 1184 -49.83 5.18 15.06
N HIS A 1185 -51.03 4.79 15.46
CA HIS A 1185 -51.39 4.60 16.86
C HIS A 1185 -51.44 3.14 17.33
N ASP A 1186 -51.06 2.16 16.50
CA ASP A 1186 -50.99 0.73 16.84
C ASP A 1186 -52.34 0.10 17.25
N LEU A 1187 -53.45 0.55 16.67
CA LEU A 1187 -54.80 0.07 16.98
C LEU A 1187 -55.14 -1.25 16.26
N GLN A 1188 -54.37 -2.31 16.48
CA GLN A 1188 -54.63 -3.63 15.89
C GLN A 1188 -55.51 -4.49 16.82
N GLY A 1189 -56.60 -5.06 16.28
CA GLY A 1189 -57.30 -6.17 16.92
C GLY A 1189 -58.02 -5.86 18.23
N VAL A 1190 -58.43 -4.61 18.48
CA VAL A 1190 -59.23 -4.24 19.65
C VAL A 1190 -60.65 -4.79 19.50
N ASN A 1191 -60.87 -6.05 19.86
CA ASN A 1191 -62.22 -6.60 20.05
C ASN A 1191 -62.73 -6.19 21.43
N SER A 1192 -63.10 -4.93 21.60
CA SER A 1192 -63.86 -4.52 22.78
C SER A 1192 -65.35 -4.53 22.44
N SER A 1193 -66.01 -5.67 22.67
CA SER A 1193 -67.46 -5.84 22.50
C SER A 1193 -68.31 -4.92 23.39
N ASN A 1194 -67.71 -4.07 24.23
CA ASN A 1194 -68.40 -3.25 25.24
C ASN A 1194 -68.20 -1.72 25.10
N LEU A 1195 -67.74 -1.21 23.96
CA LEU A 1195 -67.74 0.25 23.69
C LEU A 1195 -69.10 0.71 23.14
N GLN A 1196 -70.17 0.56 23.93
CA GLN A 1196 -71.51 1.08 23.61
C GLN A 1196 -72.01 2.03 24.71
N SER A 1197 -71.80 3.33 24.52
CA SER A 1197 -72.79 4.41 24.76
C SER A 1197 -72.16 5.80 24.53
N PRO A 1198 -72.93 6.78 23.99
CA PRO A 1198 -72.45 8.14 23.73
C PRO A 1198 -72.52 9.00 25.01
N GLY A 1199 -71.63 8.75 25.97
CA GLY A 1199 -71.47 9.57 27.18
C GLY A 1199 -70.00 9.85 27.45
N ASP A 1200 -69.69 11.04 27.98
CA ASP A 1200 -68.34 11.62 28.16
C ASP A 1200 -67.28 10.60 28.61
N ILE A 1201 -66.44 10.17 27.66
CA ILE A 1201 -65.33 9.25 27.91
C ILE A 1201 -64.20 10.02 28.58
N SER A 1202 -63.98 9.80 29.88
CA SER A 1202 -62.86 10.39 30.60
C SER A 1202 -61.53 9.69 30.26
N LEU A 1203 -60.42 10.44 30.26
CA LEU A 1203 -59.08 9.92 29.96
C LEU A 1203 -58.65 8.73 30.87
N PRO A 1204 -58.92 8.73 32.20
CA PRO A 1204 -58.60 7.59 33.05
C PRO A 1204 -59.38 6.32 32.71
N SER A 1205 -60.65 6.45 32.30
CA SER A 1205 -61.46 5.30 31.87
C SER A 1205 -60.94 4.70 30.57
N LEU A 1206 -60.60 5.53 29.58
CA LEU A 1206 -60.06 5.06 28.30
C LEU A 1206 -58.68 4.38 28.49
N PHE A 1207 -57.84 4.96 29.35
CA PHE A 1207 -56.52 4.40 29.66
C PHE A 1207 -56.59 3.00 30.32
N ASN A 1208 -57.49 2.79 31.28
CA ASN A 1208 -57.65 1.48 31.92
C ASN A 1208 -58.18 0.39 30.98
N HIS A 1209 -59.06 0.73 30.03
CA HIS A 1209 -59.60 -0.23 29.04
C HIS A 1209 -58.56 -0.61 27.98
N LEU A 1210 -57.66 0.32 27.63
CA LEU A 1210 -56.65 0.15 26.59
C LEU A 1210 -55.28 -0.29 27.13
N ARG A 1211 -55.14 -0.47 28.45
CA ARG A 1211 -53.89 -0.85 29.13
C ARG A 1211 -53.33 -2.19 28.67
N ASN A 1212 -54.20 -3.13 28.30
CA ASN A 1212 -53.80 -4.49 27.89
C ASN A 1212 -53.27 -4.57 26.44
N PHE A 1213 -53.34 -3.48 25.66
CA PHE A 1213 -52.99 -3.44 24.24
C PHE A 1213 -51.64 -2.75 23.96
N ASN A 1214 -50.79 -2.51 24.97
CA ASN A 1214 -49.47 -1.86 24.85
C ASN A 1214 -49.48 -0.51 24.08
N LEU A 1215 -50.57 0.26 24.19
CA LEU A 1215 -50.73 1.54 23.50
C LEU A 1215 -50.00 2.67 24.24
N SER A 1216 -49.35 3.56 23.48
CA SER A 1216 -48.67 4.74 24.05
C SER A 1216 -49.68 5.76 24.61
N VAL A 1217 -49.31 6.48 25.68
CA VAL A 1217 -50.14 7.56 26.27
C VAL A 1217 -50.47 8.65 25.24
N SER A 1218 -49.55 8.95 24.32
CA SER A 1218 -49.77 9.86 23.19
C SER A 1218 -50.85 9.37 22.22
N SER A 1219 -50.90 8.06 21.96
CA SER A 1219 -51.95 7.45 21.13
C SER A 1219 -53.32 7.55 21.81
N ILE A 1220 -53.37 7.34 23.13
CA ILE A 1220 -54.63 7.42 23.89
C ILE A 1220 -55.16 8.86 23.91
N MET A 1221 -54.26 9.85 24.02
CA MET A 1221 -54.59 11.27 23.92
C MET A 1221 -55.11 11.67 22.52
N SER A 1222 -54.49 11.16 21.45
CA SER A 1222 -54.93 11.47 20.09
C SER A 1222 -56.29 10.84 19.77
N ILE A 1223 -56.53 9.60 20.21
CA ILE A 1223 -57.84 8.93 20.08
C ILE A 1223 -58.91 9.73 20.81
N LEU A 1224 -58.63 10.20 22.03
CA LEU A 1224 -59.56 11.03 22.78
C LEU A 1224 -59.84 12.37 22.08
N SER A 1225 -58.84 12.97 21.42
CA SER A 1225 -59.03 14.20 20.64
C SER A 1225 -59.95 14.02 19.42
N VAL A 1226 -59.92 12.85 18.77
CA VAL A 1226 -60.78 12.52 17.62
C VAL A 1226 -62.19 12.10 18.07
N LEU A 1227 -62.30 11.44 19.23
CA LEU A 1227 -63.60 11.07 19.81
C LEU A 1227 -64.33 12.27 20.44
N SER A 1228 -63.60 13.33 20.81
CA SER A 1228 -64.17 14.58 21.36
C SER A 1228 -64.45 15.65 20.30
N SER A 1229 -63.78 15.59 19.13
CA SER A 1229 -64.12 16.39 17.93
C SER A 1229 -65.37 15.89 17.24
#